data_AF-A0A9P8JBH9-F1
#
_entry.id   AF-A0A9P8JBH9-F1
#
_cell.length_a   1.000
_cell.length_b   1.000
_cell.length_c   1.000
_cell.angle_alpha   90.00
_cell.angle_beta   90.00
_cell.angle_gamma   90.00
#
_symmetry.space_group_name_H-M   'P 1'
#
loop_
_entity.id
_entity.type
_entity.pdbx_description
1 polymer ?
#
loop_
_entity_poly.entity_id
_entity_poly.type
_entity_poly.pdbx_seq_one_letter_code
_entity_poly.pdbx_strand_id
1 'polypeptide(L)'
;MEKEGLPQYSEVVRPWSDRRRKRRIFRLVAATCLSYFAYSAYKISANTEKPANLLSAARLQEDFATCATLQKVPEALSGGREYNKRYVNGTKPVLIQNATVWTGEPVPGAIAEDVRTGKGFAWIQSDVFIEYGLIKKIAPSISLADLPSDYETYNAYGRQLTAGIVDMHSHAGLGSLGGLQGDENELSSDITPYVKSLDSLDPLHPEIQWIKSGGVTTSLLLPGSGNNIGGEAFLVKLAVGKEGGRAELSQKDMLADPDRTWRYMKNACGENPKRVYGKVGERGPFSRMGEGWEFRHAYEQARDYVKAQDDWCAAAKSIGAENMNSYLPQKLEWESLGAVLRGQVRVNTHCYTIPDLEMYVRLTNEFKFRVYAFHHAHQTYLVPDVLKRAYGGTPAAALFGDNMYYKVESYTASEQSGKILYENGITPVYVSDNPVINSQHVKHEAAKAYGYGLPYHAALNGLTSAPAELLGMGERLGKVKPGFDADIVVWDSDPLSLGAAPVQVWIDGAPQFKDPVELKKPLTPPIKPDLALAEDRDEIESDQNVVFTGVTNIRIPGLTSSSELKGPATVVISQGKIICAGSCDAEARTATKKNARTVALRNGYLTRPLTAFGSGLGLQEIMGQPQTHDGSVNDKVWARAVDGLLLGGKNLFAAYRHGVTKAISAPMADNYAGISLRGVSAGFLTGAKTPVSKGAVFAEEAAVHYDFTLKAKNEAFPSISSLVADLRHKLLEAVHNNETIADPFSEAASLKKVIEGKSALVLSVHSADAISALLRLKSTVESASKTSLRLVVLGAAESYLVAEELATADVAIVLAPLLPWAQSWDQRRSLMGAPLHNGTAIDVLLNAGVRVAIGVDEIWETRDLGLTAGIALRNSEGRLTEQQALDLVSKNFYDFLGMEMPDAGSEFVVYEGSPLEIGGRVVAIADGSGKTDVWV
;
A
#
# COMPACT_ATOMS: atom_id res chain seq x y z
N MET A 1 78.61 45.65 -0.71
CA MET A 1 79.58 46.30 -1.61
C MET A 1 79.04 47.69 -1.93
N GLU A 2 79.87 48.70 -1.65
CA GLU A 2 79.91 50.09 -2.19
C GLU A 2 78.63 50.95 -2.14
N LYS A 3 78.55 51.94 -1.23
CA LYS A 3 79.11 53.32 -1.23
C LYS A 3 78.34 54.28 -2.16
N GLU A 4 77.60 55.20 -1.54
CA GLU A 4 77.25 56.57 -1.94
C GLU A 4 76.45 57.15 -0.75
N GLY A 5 76.68 58.30 -0.13
CA GLY A 5 77.34 59.55 -0.46
C GLY A 5 76.47 60.65 0.19
N LEU A 6 76.83 61.11 1.41
CA LEU A 6 76.07 62.14 2.14
C LEU A 6 76.36 63.55 1.57
N PRO A 7 75.36 64.43 1.36
CA PRO A 7 75.60 65.85 1.13
C PRO A 7 75.62 66.67 2.44
N GLN A 8 76.53 67.64 2.48
CA GLN A 8 76.74 68.61 3.55
C GLN A 8 75.59 69.62 3.70
N TYR A 9 75.35 70.03 4.96
CA TYR A 9 74.45 71.13 5.33
C TYR A 9 75.17 72.48 5.19
N SER A 10 74.60 73.44 4.45
CA SER A 10 75.02 74.84 4.50
C SER A 10 73.96 75.68 5.22
N GLU A 11 74.39 76.36 6.29
CA GLU A 11 73.57 77.33 7.00
C GLU A 11 73.45 78.61 6.16
N VAL A 12 72.26 78.84 5.60
CA VAL A 12 71.87 80.17 5.10
C VAL A 12 70.73 80.68 5.95
N VAL A 13 71.07 81.53 6.93
CA VAL A 13 70.13 82.35 7.68
C VAL A 13 69.44 83.30 6.69
N ARG A 14 68.13 83.12 6.45
CA ARG A 14 67.31 84.02 5.61
C ARG A 14 66.35 84.88 6.47
N PRO A 15 66.12 86.15 6.10
CA PRO A 15 65.47 87.14 6.96
C PRO A 15 63.97 86.84 7.19
N TRP A 16 63.52 87.06 8.42
CA TRP A 16 62.20 86.65 8.93
C TRP A 16 61.00 87.49 8.42
N SER A 17 61.24 88.60 7.69
CA SER A 17 60.18 89.51 7.22
C SER A 17 59.47 89.04 5.93
N ASP A 18 60.13 88.26 5.07
CA ASP A 18 59.56 87.83 3.78
C ASP A 18 58.62 86.60 3.91
N ARG A 19 58.64 85.93 5.08
CA ARG A 19 57.80 84.76 5.39
C ARG A 19 56.33 85.11 5.65
N ARG A 20 56.00 86.31 6.14
CA ARG A 20 54.61 86.69 6.47
C ARG A 20 53.77 87.00 5.23
N ARG A 21 54.35 87.65 4.20
CA ARG A 21 53.66 87.98 2.94
C ARG A 21 53.49 86.74 2.06
N LYS A 22 54.54 85.91 1.94
CA LYS A 22 54.46 84.61 1.25
C LYS A 22 53.51 83.63 1.95
N ARG A 23 53.48 83.53 3.28
CA ARG A 23 52.49 82.69 4.00
C ARG A 23 51.04 83.17 3.83
N ARG A 24 50.77 84.48 3.74
CA ARG A 24 49.41 84.98 3.46
C ARG A 24 48.97 84.67 2.04
N ILE A 25 49.84 84.87 1.05
CA ILE A 25 49.55 84.50 -0.34
C ILE A 25 49.39 82.98 -0.49
N PHE A 26 50.26 82.19 0.14
CA PHE A 26 50.17 80.73 0.11
C PHE A 26 48.94 80.20 0.84
N ARG A 27 48.52 80.82 1.95
CA ARG A 27 47.25 80.50 2.62
C ARG A 27 46.04 80.93 1.82
N LEU A 28 46.11 82.07 1.12
CA LEU A 28 45.02 82.52 0.24
C LEU A 28 44.90 81.54 -0.93
N VAL A 29 45.98 81.25 -1.65
CA VAL A 29 46.02 80.28 -2.76
C VAL A 29 45.63 78.88 -2.29
N ALA A 30 46.12 78.41 -1.13
CA ALA A 30 45.70 77.12 -0.59
C ALA A 30 44.21 77.11 -0.22
N ALA A 31 43.68 78.21 0.33
CA ALA A 31 42.24 78.33 0.59
C ALA A 31 41.44 78.40 -0.71
N THR A 32 41.88 79.12 -1.74
CA THR A 32 41.20 79.15 -3.05
C THR A 32 41.28 77.79 -3.75
N CYS A 33 42.42 77.10 -3.67
CA CYS A 33 42.57 75.74 -4.19
C CYS A 33 41.69 74.75 -3.43
N LEU A 34 41.62 74.81 -2.10
CA LEU A 34 40.72 73.97 -1.30
C LEU A 34 39.25 74.29 -1.57
N SER A 35 38.91 75.57 -1.73
CA SER A 35 37.55 76.01 -2.08
C SER A 35 37.17 75.53 -3.47
N TYR A 36 38.09 75.62 -4.44
CA TYR A 36 37.92 75.12 -5.79
C TYR A 36 37.87 73.60 -5.84
N PHE A 37 38.66 72.90 -5.02
CA PHE A 37 38.62 71.44 -4.92
C PHE A 37 37.32 70.98 -4.26
N ALA A 38 36.86 71.67 -3.20
CA ALA A 38 35.58 71.39 -2.56
C ALA A 38 34.40 71.70 -3.49
N TYR A 39 34.45 72.82 -4.22
CA TYR A 39 33.45 73.18 -5.22
C TYR A 39 33.46 72.22 -6.40
N SER A 40 34.63 71.80 -6.88
CA SER A 40 34.75 70.83 -7.98
C SER A 40 34.34 69.44 -7.54
N ALA A 41 34.70 68.99 -6.34
CA ALA A 41 34.25 67.73 -5.76
C ALA A 41 32.74 67.74 -5.52
N TYR A 42 32.17 68.86 -5.05
CA TYR A 42 30.73 69.05 -4.95
C TYR A 42 30.06 69.02 -6.32
N LYS A 43 30.60 69.73 -7.32
CA LYS A 43 30.04 69.76 -8.68
C LYS A 43 30.17 68.41 -9.39
N ILE A 44 31.26 67.67 -9.16
CA ILE A 44 31.42 66.28 -9.62
C ILE A 44 30.39 65.42 -8.89
N SER A 45 30.33 65.45 -7.56
CA SER A 45 29.32 64.67 -6.80
C SER A 45 27.88 65.01 -7.16
N ALA A 46 27.58 66.26 -7.52
CA ALA A 46 26.25 66.72 -7.89
C ALA A 46 25.90 66.46 -9.37
N ASN A 47 26.91 66.37 -10.26
CA ASN A 47 26.73 66.09 -11.70
C ASN A 47 27.13 64.66 -12.11
N THR A 48 27.61 63.84 -11.19
CA THR A 48 27.77 62.40 -11.44
C THR A 48 26.39 61.80 -11.26
N GLU A 49 25.66 61.62 -12.37
CA GLU A 49 24.51 60.73 -12.35
C GLU A 49 24.97 59.41 -11.72
N LYS A 50 24.28 58.97 -10.65
CA LYS A 50 24.51 57.62 -10.13
C LYS A 50 24.43 56.68 -11.33
N PRO A 51 25.42 55.80 -11.56
CA PRO A 51 25.36 54.88 -12.69
C PRO A 51 23.97 54.24 -12.67
N ALA A 52 23.22 54.40 -13.76
CA ALA A 52 21.89 53.84 -13.85
C ALA A 52 22.04 52.35 -13.53
N ASN A 53 21.36 51.90 -12.47
CA ASN A 53 21.38 50.49 -12.12
C ASN A 53 20.87 49.75 -13.36
N LEU A 54 21.70 48.90 -13.97
CA LEU A 54 21.35 48.18 -15.21
C LEU A 54 20.22 47.17 -14.96
N LEU A 55 19.84 46.96 -13.70
CA LEU A 55 18.76 46.10 -13.27
C LEU A 55 17.40 46.84 -13.27
N SER A 56 16.34 46.11 -13.60
CA SER A 56 14.98 46.61 -13.55
C SER A 56 14.56 46.88 -12.11
N ALA A 57 14.29 48.15 -11.78
CA ALA A 57 13.78 48.55 -10.48
C ALA A 57 12.46 47.86 -10.12
N ALA A 58 11.59 47.62 -11.12
CA ALA A 58 10.33 46.90 -10.91
C ALA A 58 10.60 45.45 -10.48
N ARG A 59 11.52 44.75 -11.17
CA ARG A 59 11.89 43.38 -10.81
C ARG A 59 12.55 43.30 -9.43
N LEU A 60 13.41 44.27 -9.09
CA LEU A 60 14.02 44.34 -7.77
C LEU A 60 12.98 44.51 -6.66
N GLN A 61 11.92 45.27 -6.90
CA GLN A 61 10.82 45.39 -5.95
C GLN A 61 9.95 44.12 -5.86
N GLU A 62 9.72 43.42 -6.97
CA GLU A 62 9.07 42.10 -6.95
C GLU A 62 9.89 41.07 -6.18
N ASP A 63 11.21 41.04 -6.40
CA ASP A 63 12.15 40.19 -5.67
C ASP A 63 12.13 40.53 -4.17
N PHE A 64 12.12 41.82 -3.81
CA PHE A 64 12.01 42.24 -2.42
C PHE A 64 10.68 41.88 -1.78
N ALA A 65 9.57 41.94 -2.53
CA ALA A 65 8.28 41.45 -2.06
C ALA A 65 8.29 39.93 -1.81
N THR A 66 9.03 39.18 -2.65
CA THR A 66 9.22 37.73 -2.49
C THR A 66 9.95 37.37 -1.20
N CYS A 67 10.83 38.23 -0.68
CA CYS A 67 11.50 38.00 0.61
C CYS A 67 10.53 37.75 1.77
N ALA A 68 9.35 38.39 1.76
CA ALA A 68 8.35 38.18 2.79
C ALA A 68 7.70 36.78 2.72
N THR A 69 7.54 36.23 1.51
CA THR A 69 6.94 34.90 1.33
C THR A 69 7.92 33.78 1.70
N LEU A 70 9.22 33.97 1.44
CA LEU A 70 10.28 33.04 1.84
C LEU A 70 10.38 32.84 3.36
N GLN A 71 9.95 33.82 4.16
CA GLN A 71 10.01 33.74 5.63
C GLN A 71 8.70 33.22 6.26
N LYS A 72 7.65 33.02 5.46
CA LYS A 72 6.34 32.58 5.95
C LYS A 72 6.30 31.06 6.07
N VAL A 73 6.12 30.55 7.28
CA VAL A 73 5.79 29.14 7.51
C VAL A 73 4.28 28.97 7.38
N PRO A 74 3.79 28.00 6.60
CA PRO A 74 2.36 27.72 6.53
C PRO A 74 1.81 27.28 7.89
N GLU A 75 0.60 27.73 8.19
CA GLU A 75 -0.15 27.29 9.35
C GLU A 75 -1.42 26.59 8.88
N ALA A 76 -1.92 25.64 9.68
CA ALA A 76 -3.19 25.01 9.39
C ALA A 76 -4.29 26.07 9.45
N LEU A 77 -5.19 26.06 8.46
CA LEU A 77 -6.38 26.92 8.47
C LEU A 77 -7.21 26.59 9.71
N SER A 78 -7.42 27.57 10.58
CA SER A 78 -8.23 27.46 11.78
C SER A 78 -9.41 28.44 11.73
N GLY A 79 -10.56 28.02 12.24
CA GLY A 79 -11.79 28.83 12.28
C GLY A 79 -12.96 28.25 11.49
N GLY A 80 -14.17 28.74 11.80
CA GLY A 80 -15.40 28.32 11.13
C GLY A 80 -15.42 28.76 9.66
N ARG A 81 -15.84 27.86 8.77
CA ARG A 81 -15.97 28.12 7.33
C ARG A 81 -17.45 28.16 6.93
N GLU A 82 -17.82 29.17 6.15
CA GLU A 82 -19.19 29.28 5.64
C GLU A 82 -19.45 28.26 4.52
N TYR A 83 -18.47 28.04 3.65
CA TYR A 83 -18.52 27.06 2.57
C TYR A 83 -17.14 26.45 2.31
N ASN A 84 -17.14 25.29 1.67
CA ASN A 84 -15.94 24.66 1.15
C ASN A 84 -15.52 25.35 -0.15
N LYS A 85 -14.25 25.74 -0.32
CA LYS A 85 -13.78 26.39 -1.55
C LYS A 85 -13.93 25.51 -2.80
N ARG A 86 -14.00 24.20 -2.61
CA ARG A 86 -14.28 23.20 -3.64
C ARG A 86 -15.78 22.93 -3.77
N TYR A 87 -16.67 23.62 -3.08
CA TYR A 87 -18.10 23.45 -3.24
C TYR A 87 -18.52 23.75 -4.68
N VAL A 88 -19.37 22.89 -5.24
CA VAL A 88 -19.92 23.11 -6.58
C VAL A 88 -21.29 23.75 -6.46
N ASN A 89 -21.45 24.88 -7.15
CA ASN A 89 -22.69 25.63 -7.14
C ASN A 89 -23.84 24.76 -7.69
N GLY A 90 -24.95 24.72 -6.97
CA GLY A 90 -26.10 23.88 -7.29
C GLY A 90 -26.05 22.47 -6.67
N THR A 91 -24.97 22.08 -5.98
CA THR A 91 -25.00 20.88 -5.13
C THR A 91 -25.95 21.13 -3.97
N LYS A 92 -27.00 20.30 -3.89
CA LYS A 92 -28.05 20.43 -2.88
C LYS A 92 -27.53 20.06 -1.49
N PRO A 93 -28.05 20.71 -0.43
CA PRO A 93 -27.88 20.25 0.94
C PRO A 93 -28.46 18.83 1.11
N VAL A 94 -27.84 18.01 1.94
CA VAL A 94 -28.30 16.65 2.22
C VAL A 94 -28.45 16.42 3.72
N LEU A 95 -29.61 15.94 4.15
CA LEU A 95 -29.85 15.39 5.48
C LEU A 95 -29.69 13.87 5.41
N ILE A 96 -28.62 13.36 6.03
CA ILE A 96 -28.41 11.92 6.24
C ILE A 96 -29.04 11.55 7.57
N GLN A 97 -30.10 10.73 7.53
CA GLN A 97 -30.88 10.36 8.71
C GLN A 97 -30.48 9.00 9.25
N ASN A 98 -30.59 8.82 10.57
CA ASN A 98 -30.46 7.52 11.24
C ASN A 98 -29.14 6.81 10.91
N ALA A 99 -28.00 7.49 11.08
CA ALA A 99 -26.68 6.90 10.88
C ALA A 99 -26.02 6.52 12.21
N THR A 100 -25.20 5.47 12.18
CA THR A 100 -24.26 5.12 13.24
C THR A 100 -22.92 5.80 12.94
N VAL A 101 -22.66 6.96 13.52
CA VAL A 101 -21.54 7.84 13.13
C VAL A 101 -20.29 7.58 13.96
N TRP A 102 -19.13 7.45 13.30
CA TRP A 102 -17.81 7.57 13.90
C TRP A 102 -17.27 8.98 13.69
N THR A 103 -17.11 9.73 14.78
CA THR A 103 -16.66 11.14 14.72
C THR A 103 -15.17 11.28 14.39
N GLY A 104 -14.35 10.25 14.68
CA GLY A 104 -12.89 10.30 14.49
C GLY A 104 -12.15 11.12 15.56
N GLU A 105 -12.83 11.57 16.60
CA GLU A 105 -12.25 12.27 17.74
C GLU A 105 -12.81 11.73 19.07
N PRO A 106 -12.01 11.75 20.16
CA PRO A 106 -12.49 11.31 21.45
C PRO A 106 -13.57 12.26 21.97
N VAL A 107 -14.46 11.74 22.83
CA VAL A 107 -15.49 12.54 23.49
C VAL A 107 -14.87 13.76 24.19
N PRO A 108 -15.49 14.95 24.10
CA PRO A 108 -14.96 16.16 24.72
C PRO A 108 -14.69 15.96 26.21
N GLY A 109 -13.48 16.34 26.64
CA GLY A 109 -13.04 16.21 28.04
C GLY A 109 -12.41 14.86 28.40
N ALA A 110 -12.26 13.92 27.46
CA ALA A 110 -11.51 12.69 27.69
C ALA A 110 -10.05 12.99 28.07
N ILE A 111 -9.55 12.33 29.12
CA ILE A 111 -8.15 12.44 29.53
C ILE A 111 -7.23 11.65 28.58
N ALA A 112 -5.96 12.05 28.47
CA ALA A 112 -5.02 11.47 27.51
C ALA A 112 -4.88 9.94 27.61
N GLU A 113 -5.01 9.37 28.81
CA GLU A 113 -4.98 7.92 29.04
C GLU A 113 -6.20 7.22 28.42
N ASP A 114 -7.40 7.79 28.56
CA ASP A 114 -8.63 7.26 27.97
C ASP A 114 -8.64 7.39 26.44
N VAL A 115 -8.04 8.45 25.90
CA VAL A 115 -7.84 8.61 24.45
C VAL A 115 -6.89 7.52 23.92
N ARG A 116 -5.80 7.25 24.64
CA ARG A 116 -4.83 6.22 24.25
C ARG A 116 -5.41 4.81 24.32
N THR A 117 -6.20 4.52 25.35
CA THR A 117 -6.84 3.20 25.54
C THR A 117 -8.15 3.04 24.75
N GLY A 118 -8.58 4.08 24.02
CA GLY A 118 -9.79 4.05 23.21
C GLY A 118 -11.11 4.27 23.97
N LYS A 119 -11.08 4.38 25.31
CA LYS A 119 -12.26 4.59 26.17
C LYS A 119 -13.04 5.86 25.84
N GLY A 120 -12.39 6.84 25.21
CA GLY A 120 -13.02 8.07 24.73
C GLY A 120 -13.67 7.99 23.35
N PHE A 121 -13.56 6.87 22.62
CA PHE A 121 -14.11 6.75 21.26
C PHE A 121 -15.36 5.87 21.25
N ALA A 122 -16.36 6.28 20.47
CA ALA A 122 -17.60 5.52 20.33
C ALA A 122 -18.30 5.81 19.01
N TRP A 123 -19.10 4.84 18.58
CA TRP A 123 -20.12 5.02 17.55
C TRP A 123 -21.37 5.66 18.17
N ILE A 124 -21.89 6.72 17.54
CA ILE A 124 -23.08 7.46 18.03
C ILE A 124 -24.23 7.39 17.03
N GLN A 125 -25.45 7.21 17.50
CA GLN A 125 -26.64 7.33 16.64
C GLN A 125 -26.94 8.80 16.39
N SER A 126 -26.93 9.25 15.13
CA SER A 126 -27.15 10.65 14.78
C SER A 126 -27.60 10.85 13.34
N ASP A 127 -28.30 11.96 13.12
CA ASP A 127 -28.46 12.58 11.81
C ASP A 127 -27.24 13.46 11.52
N VAL A 128 -26.86 13.54 10.24
CA VAL A 128 -25.77 14.39 9.74
C VAL A 128 -26.31 15.28 8.62
N PHE A 129 -26.21 16.60 8.80
CA PHE A 129 -26.59 17.57 7.77
C PHE A 129 -25.34 18.16 7.10
N ILE A 130 -25.28 18.07 5.77
CA ILE A 130 -24.20 18.61 4.94
C ILE A 130 -24.76 19.69 4.01
N GLU A 131 -24.01 20.79 3.89
CA GLU A 131 -24.38 21.95 3.08
C GLU A 131 -23.13 22.73 2.68
N TYR A 132 -23.15 23.33 1.48
CA TYR A 132 -22.02 24.11 0.95
C TYR A 132 -20.68 23.35 0.99
N GLY A 133 -20.75 22.03 0.78
CA GLY A 133 -19.63 21.11 0.82
C GLY A 133 -18.98 20.93 2.18
N LEU A 134 -19.68 21.28 3.26
CA LEU A 134 -19.24 21.13 4.65
C LEU A 134 -20.24 20.31 5.45
N ILE A 135 -19.76 19.62 6.48
CA ILE A 135 -20.62 19.10 7.55
C ILE A 135 -21.09 20.29 8.38
N LYS A 136 -22.40 20.52 8.46
CA LYS A 136 -22.97 21.65 9.21
C LYS A 136 -23.42 21.28 10.61
N LYS A 137 -24.03 20.12 10.76
CA LYS A 137 -24.64 19.69 12.03
C LYS A 137 -24.61 18.18 12.16
N ILE A 138 -24.35 17.72 13.38
CA ILE A 138 -24.47 16.33 13.80
C ILE A 138 -25.30 16.37 15.09
N ALA A 139 -26.41 15.64 15.12
CA ALA A 139 -27.27 15.59 16.30
C ALA A 139 -28.06 14.27 16.32
N PRO A 140 -28.50 13.77 17.48
CA PRO A 140 -29.35 12.57 17.56
C PRO A 140 -30.61 12.65 16.68
N SER A 141 -31.16 13.85 16.53
CA SER A 141 -32.19 14.16 15.54
C SER A 141 -32.08 15.62 15.12
N ILE A 142 -32.15 15.91 13.83
CA ILE A 142 -32.14 17.28 13.30
C ILE A 142 -33.58 17.70 12.93
N SER A 143 -34.03 18.81 13.51
CA SER A 143 -35.34 19.38 13.22
C SER A 143 -35.40 19.84 11.76
N LEU A 144 -36.44 19.43 11.03
CA LEU A 144 -36.65 19.85 9.63
C LEU A 144 -36.89 21.36 9.50
N ALA A 145 -37.30 22.04 10.58
CA ALA A 145 -37.47 23.49 10.61
C ALA A 145 -36.12 24.25 10.63
N ASP A 146 -35.02 23.57 10.98
CA ASP A 146 -33.66 24.14 10.99
C ASP A 146 -32.97 24.01 9.62
N LEU A 147 -33.63 23.36 8.64
CA LEU A 147 -33.06 23.06 7.32
C LEU A 147 -33.54 24.08 6.27
N PRO A 148 -32.75 24.33 5.22
CA PRO A 148 -33.21 25.12 4.08
C PRO A 148 -34.40 24.45 3.39
N SER A 149 -35.16 25.18 2.56
CA SER A 149 -36.36 24.64 1.91
C SER A 149 -36.08 23.62 0.79
N ASP A 150 -34.89 23.65 0.19
CA ASP A 150 -34.46 22.74 -0.89
C ASP A 150 -33.28 21.90 -0.40
N TYR A 151 -33.57 20.74 0.18
CA TYR A 151 -32.60 19.74 0.64
C TYR A 151 -33.05 18.35 0.19
N GLU A 152 -32.10 17.43 0.13
CA GLU A 152 -32.36 16.01 -0.12
C GLU A 152 -32.22 15.20 1.17
N THR A 153 -32.99 14.14 1.29
CA THR A 153 -32.89 13.20 2.41
C THR A 153 -32.25 11.90 1.97
N TYR A 154 -31.27 11.42 2.73
CA TYR A 154 -30.71 10.08 2.58
C TYR A 154 -30.90 9.32 3.89
N ASN A 155 -31.65 8.22 3.88
CA ASN A 155 -31.81 7.40 5.07
C ASN A 155 -30.68 6.36 5.14
N ALA A 156 -29.86 6.40 6.19
CA ALA A 156 -28.78 5.45 6.40
C ALA A 156 -29.26 4.14 7.04
N TYR A 157 -30.51 4.04 7.50
CA TYR A 157 -31.08 2.81 8.08
C TYR A 157 -30.25 2.19 9.21
N GLY A 158 -29.59 3.01 10.03
CA GLY A 158 -28.71 2.59 11.12
C GLY A 158 -27.30 2.23 10.68
N ARG A 159 -26.95 2.37 9.40
CA ARG A 159 -25.63 2.02 8.86
C ARG A 159 -24.51 2.88 9.43
N GLN A 160 -23.31 2.32 9.43
CA GLN A 160 -22.10 3.01 9.84
C GLN A 160 -21.75 4.15 8.88
N LEU A 161 -21.40 5.31 9.43
CA LEU A 161 -20.93 6.48 8.70
C LEU A 161 -19.59 6.95 9.25
N THR A 162 -18.60 7.13 8.37
CA THR A 162 -17.27 7.65 8.74
C THR A 162 -16.90 8.85 7.87
N ALA A 163 -15.83 9.55 8.25
CA ALA A 163 -15.11 10.39 7.30
C ALA A 163 -14.52 9.51 6.18
N GLY A 164 -14.31 10.10 5.01
CA GLY A 164 -13.62 9.45 3.90
C GLY A 164 -12.19 9.06 4.26
N ILE A 165 -11.73 7.95 3.69
CA ILE A 165 -10.35 7.47 3.87
C ILE A 165 -9.38 8.43 3.18
N VAL A 166 -8.27 8.72 3.86
CA VAL A 166 -7.16 9.55 3.38
C VAL A 166 -5.95 8.65 3.16
N ASP A 167 -5.70 8.27 1.91
CA ASP A 167 -4.56 7.45 1.53
C ASP A 167 -3.31 8.32 1.34
N MET A 168 -2.43 8.35 2.33
CA MET A 168 -1.27 9.24 2.31
C MET A 168 -0.08 8.72 1.50
N HIS A 169 -0.19 7.58 0.82
CA HIS A 169 0.81 7.12 -0.13
C HIS A 169 0.19 6.38 -1.32
N SER A 170 0.16 7.05 -2.47
CA SER A 170 -0.36 6.47 -3.70
C SER A 170 0.36 7.02 -4.93
N HIS A 171 0.41 6.22 -6.00
CA HIS A 171 0.85 6.61 -7.34
C HIS A 171 -0.30 6.59 -8.35
N ALA A 172 -1.55 6.53 -7.87
CA ALA A 172 -2.74 6.53 -8.72
C ALA A 172 -2.77 7.75 -9.65
N GLY A 173 -3.06 7.51 -10.93
CA GLY A 173 -3.15 8.49 -11.99
C GLY A 173 -1.80 8.94 -12.54
N LEU A 174 -0.67 8.48 -12.00
CA LEU A 174 0.68 8.82 -12.50
C LEU A 174 1.20 7.83 -13.56
N GLY A 175 0.42 6.80 -13.88
CA GLY A 175 0.71 5.82 -14.93
C GLY A 175 -0.55 5.44 -15.68
N SER A 176 -0.38 4.77 -16.82
CA SER A 176 -1.49 4.25 -17.61
C SER A 176 -2.01 2.91 -17.08
N LEU A 177 -3.30 2.68 -17.29
CA LEU A 177 -3.97 1.42 -16.95
C LEU A 177 -3.22 0.20 -17.49
N GLY A 178 -3.06 -0.83 -16.66
CA GLY A 178 -2.40 -2.07 -17.06
C GLY A 178 -0.89 -1.95 -17.28
N GLY A 179 -0.24 -0.96 -16.67
CA GLY A 179 1.22 -0.80 -16.70
C GLY A 179 1.79 -0.50 -18.09
N LEU A 180 0.99 0.09 -18.99
CA LEU A 180 1.41 0.33 -20.38
C LEU A 180 2.49 1.41 -20.51
N GLN A 181 2.39 2.46 -19.71
CA GLN A 181 3.30 3.62 -19.63
C GLN A 181 3.29 4.12 -18.19
N GLY A 182 4.43 4.62 -17.71
CA GLY A 182 4.57 5.09 -16.33
C GLY A 182 5.32 6.42 -16.27
N ASP A 183 4.76 7.37 -15.52
CA ASP A 183 5.36 8.67 -15.20
C ASP A 183 5.58 8.81 -13.68
N GLU A 184 5.56 7.70 -12.95
CA GLU A 184 5.63 7.69 -11.49
C GLU A 184 7.05 7.90 -10.94
N ASN A 185 8.11 7.65 -11.72
CA ASN A 185 9.50 7.96 -11.34
C ASN A 185 10.25 8.72 -12.45
N GLU A 186 10.79 9.90 -12.14
CA GLU A 186 11.70 10.63 -13.05
C GLU A 186 13.13 10.08 -12.91
N LEU A 187 13.45 9.03 -13.68
CA LEU A 187 14.69 8.28 -13.49
C LEU A 187 15.94 8.92 -14.14
N SER A 188 15.85 10.09 -14.76
CA SER A 188 17.00 10.75 -15.40
C SER A 188 18.08 11.24 -14.41
N SER A 189 17.75 11.45 -13.14
CA SER A 189 18.68 11.90 -12.09
C SER A 189 18.22 11.42 -10.72
N ASP A 190 19.14 11.06 -9.82
CA ASP A 190 18.82 10.60 -8.46
C ASP A 190 18.22 11.70 -7.56
N ILE A 191 18.51 12.98 -7.87
CA ILE A 191 18.06 14.14 -7.11
C ILE A 191 17.20 15.03 -8.02
N THR A 192 15.88 14.91 -7.90
CA THR A 192 14.89 15.60 -8.74
C THR A 192 13.84 16.39 -7.93
N PRO A 193 14.21 17.19 -6.92
CA PRO A 193 13.24 17.96 -6.10
C PRO A 193 12.37 18.96 -6.89
N TYR A 194 12.74 19.25 -8.13
CA TYR A 194 12.08 20.22 -9.02
C TYR A 194 10.94 19.63 -9.86
N VAL A 195 10.78 18.29 -9.92
CA VAL A 195 9.65 17.67 -10.60
C VAL A 195 8.43 17.57 -9.68
N LYS A 196 7.25 17.36 -10.28
CA LYS A 196 5.96 17.38 -9.61
C LYS A 196 5.11 16.24 -10.11
N SER A 197 4.56 15.43 -9.22
CA SER A 197 3.58 14.40 -9.61
C SER A 197 2.32 14.99 -10.25
N LEU A 198 1.99 16.26 -9.98
CA LEU A 198 0.89 16.94 -10.64
C LEU A 198 1.07 17.05 -12.16
N ASP A 199 2.31 17.11 -12.63
CA ASP A 199 2.59 17.29 -14.07
C ASP A 199 2.31 16.00 -14.87
N SER A 200 2.14 14.85 -14.19
CA SER A 200 1.79 13.55 -14.80
C SER A 200 0.41 13.00 -14.44
N LEU A 201 -0.31 13.62 -13.48
CA LEU A 201 -1.62 13.14 -13.04
C LEU A 201 -2.66 13.14 -14.18
N ASP A 202 -3.15 11.98 -14.60
CA ASP A 202 -4.29 11.90 -15.50
C ASP A 202 -5.63 11.95 -14.73
N PRO A 203 -6.41 13.06 -14.83
CA PRO A 203 -7.72 13.16 -14.19
C PRO A 203 -8.78 12.22 -14.78
N LEU A 204 -8.52 11.62 -15.96
CA LEU A 204 -9.40 10.65 -16.59
C LEU A 204 -9.03 9.21 -16.26
N HIS A 205 -8.00 9.00 -15.41
CA HIS A 205 -7.55 7.66 -15.11
C HIS A 205 -8.68 6.83 -14.44
N PRO A 206 -9.05 5.66 -15.00
CA PRO A 206 -10.21 4.90 -14.52
C PRO A 206 -10.13 4.48 -13.05
N GLU A 207 -8.92 4.29 -12.53
CA GLU A 207 -8.73 3.86 -11.13
C GLU A 207 -9.24 4.91 -10.14
N ILE A 208 -9.37 6.18 -10.51
CA ILE A 208 -9.98 7.21 -9.66
C ILE A 208 -11.38 6.77 -9.22
N GLN A 209 -12.16 6.17 -10.13
CA GLN A 209 -13.50 5.65 -9.82
C GLN A 209 -13.45 4.38 -8.96
N TRP A 210 -12.45 3.53 -9.19
CA TRP A 210 -12.27 2.29 -8.43
C TRP A 210 -11.89 2.58 -6.98
N ILE A 211 -10.92 3.46 -6.78
CA ILE A 211 -10.40 3.82 -5.47
C ILE A 211 -11.49 4.47 -4.61
N LYS A 212 -12.26 5.41 -5.15
CA LYS A 212 -13.38 6.02 -4.43
C LYS A 212 -14.52 5.05 -4.11
N SER A 213 -14.69 4.00 -4.91
CA SER A 213 -15.64 2.93 -4.61
C SER A 213 -15.22 2.10 -3.37
N GLY A 214 -13.98 2.24 -2.92
CA GLY A 214 -13.47 1.68 -1.67
C GLY A 214 -13.66 2.58 -0.44
N GLY A 215 -14.25 3.78 -0.60
CA GLY A 215 -14.42 4.76 0.47
C GLY A 215 -13.23 5.73 0.64
N VAL A 216 -12.25 5.68 -0.25
CA VAL A 216 -11.13 6.61 -0.31
C VAL A 216 -11.58 7.90 -0.99
N THR A 217 -11.49 9.02 -0.29
CA THR A 217 -11.91 10.32 -0.84
C THR A 217 -10.72 11.21 -1.19
N THR A 218 -9.59 11.00 -0.52
CA THR A 218 -8.39 11.83 -0.63
C THR A 218 -7.14 10.96 -0.74
N SER A 219 -6.23 11.30 -1.63
CA SER A 219 -4.93 10.63 -1.76
C SER A 219 -3.79 11.64 -1.89
N LEU A 220 -2.67 11.39 -1.19
CA LEU A 220 -1.42 12.05 -1.52
C LEU A 220 -0.81 11.31 -2.71
N LEU A 221 -0.74 11.98 -3.86
CA LEU A 221 -0.12 11.45 -5.07
C LEU A 221 1.32 11.93 -5.14
N LEU A 222 2.25 11.00 -5.13
CA LEU A 222 3.67 11.32 -5.02
C LEU A 222 4.50 10.53 -6.04
N PRO A 223 5.72 10.99 -6.38
CA PRO A 223 6.67 10.17 -7.11
C PRO A 223 6.96 8.85 -6.41
N GLY A 224 7.49 7.87 -7.13
CA GLY A 224 7.89 6.56 -6.62
C GLY A 224 9.12 6.63 -5.73
N SER A 225 9.90 5.55 -5.70
CA SER A 225 11.06 5.37 -4.81
C SER A 225 12.34 5.10 -5.58
N GLY A 226 12.34 5.35 -6.89
CA GLY A 226 13.50 5.20 -7.74
C GLY A 226 14.64 6.17 -7.41
N ASN A 227 14.32 7.33 -6.84
CA ASN A 227 15.24 8.44 -6.57
C ASN A 227 15.44 8.65 -5.06
N ASN A 228 16.63 9.08 -4.62
CA ASN A 228 16.81 9.55 -3.25
C ASN A 228 15.91 10.76 -2.96
N ILE A 229 15.77 11.71 -3.89
CA ILE A 229 14.81 12.81 -3.81
C ILE A 229 13.96 12.79 -5.08
N GLY A 230 12.73 12.31 -4.99
CA GLY A 230 11.88 12.02 -6.16
C GLY A 230 11.02 13.19 -6.66
N GLY A 231 10.86 14.25 -5.84
CA GLY A 231 10.12 15.45 -6.24
C GLY A 231 8.88 15.74 -5.40
N GLU A 232 8.14 16.76 -5.81
CA GLU A 232 6.96 17.23 -5.12
C GLU A 232 5.75 16.30 -5.30
N ALA A 233 4.99 16.17 -4.22
CA ALA A 233 3.75 15.43 -4.17
C ALA A 233 2.55 16.37 -3.98
N PHE A 234 1.35 15.89 -4.36
CA PHE A 234 0.13 16.68 -4.37
C PHE A 234 -1.02 15.92 -3.72
N LEU A 235 -1.67 16.57 -2.76
CA LEU A 235 -2.85 16.03 -2.09
C LEU A 235 -4.09 16.34 -2.92
N VAL A 236 -4.80 15.30 -3.35
CA VAL A 236 -5.97 15.42 -4.21
C VAL A 236 -7.19 14.75 -3.60
N LYS A 237 -8.38 15.27 -3.91
CA LYS A 237 -9.66 14.59 -3.71
C LYS A 237 -10.09 13.91 -4.99
N LEU A 238 -10.62 12.70 -4.87
CA LEU A 238 -10.98 11.82 -5.99
C LEU A 238 -12.35 12.15 -6.59
N ALA A 239 -12.62 13.44 -6.82
CA ALA A 239 -13.84 13.95 -7.43
C ALA A 239 -13.49 14.91 -8.57
N VAL A 240 -13.70 14.46 -9.80
CA VAL A 240 -13.36 15.17 -11.04
C VAL A 240 -14.45 14.98 -12.09
N GLY A 241 -14.64 15.98 -12.96
CA GLY A 241 -15.68 15.97 -13.99
C GLY A 241 -17.11 15.97 -13.44
N LYS A 242 -18.07 16.02 -14.36
CA LYS A 242 -19.51 16.18 -14.06
C LYS A 242 -20.07 15.05 -13.20
N GLU A 243 -19.65 13.82 -13.44
CA GLU A 243 -20.09 12.66 -12.66
C GLU A 243 -19.61 12.71 -11.20
N GLY A 244 -18.42 13.29 -10.94
CA GLY A 244 -17.92 13.56 -9.59
C GLY A 244 -18.46 14.85 -8.98
N GLY A 245 -19.45 15.48 -9.63
CA GLY A 245 -20.04 16.75 -9.21
C GLY A 245 -19.22 17.99 -9.57
N ARG A 246 -18.25 17.92 -10.48
CA ARG A 246 -17.42 19.07 -10.93
C ARG A 246 -17.86 19.63 -12.27
N ALA A 247 -17.61 20.92 -12.49
CA ALA A 247 -17.88 21.55 -13.78
C ALA A 247 -16.88 21.11 -14.87
N GLU A 248 -15.61 20.93 -14.50
CA GLU A 248 -14.51 20.71 -15.43
C GLU A 248 -13.72 19.42 -15.11
N LEU A 249 -13.04 18.91 -16.13
CA LEU A 249 -12.00 17.89 -15.99
C LEU A 249 -10.68 18.63 -15.81
N SER A 250 -10.22 18.75 -14.57
CA SER A 250 -9.09 19.60 -14.21
C SER A 250 -8.33 19.02 -13.03
N GLN A 251 -7.02 18.84 -13.19
CA GLN A 251 -6.13 18.43 -12.09
C GLN A 251 -6.16 19.46 -10.95
N LYS A 252 -6.26 20.75 -11.28
CA LYS A 252 -6.37 21.84 -10.30
C LYS A 252 -7.63 21.69 -9.45
N ASP A 253 -8.74 21.28 -10.05
CA ASP A 253 -10.00 21.03 -9.35
C ASP A 253 -9.96 19.76 -8.50
N MET A 254 -8.88 18.96 -8.58
CA MET A 254 -8.66 17.81 -7.69
C MET A 254 -7.88 18.20 -6.43
N LEU A 255 -7.15 19.31 -6.40
CA LEU A 255 -6.33 19.69 -5.22
C LEU A 255 -7.16 19.82 -3.93
N ALA A 256 -6.88 18.98 -2.93
CA ALA A 256 -7.59 19.01 -1.65
C ALA A 256 -7.41 20.36 -0.91
N ASP A 257 -6.27 21.01 -1.15
CA ASP A 257 -5.92 22.33 -0.67
C ASP A 257 -5.81 23.32 -1.84
N PRO A 258 -6.92 23.97 -2.25
CA PRO A 258 -6.91 24.87 -3.39
C PRO A 258 -6.06 26.14 -3.17
N ASP A 259 -5.81 26.51 -1.90
CA ASP A 259 -4.96 27.63 -1.54
C ASP A 259 -3.47 27.27 -1.53
N ARG A 260 -3.14 25.98 -1.71
CA ARG A 260 -1.77 25.43 -1.69
C ARG A 260 -1.01 25.88 -0.44
N THR A 261 -1.68 25.82 0.70
CA THR A 261 -1.13 26.12 2.02
C THR A 261 0.09 25.24 2.29
N TRP A 262 -0.01 23.94 1.98
CA TRP A 262 1.08 22.98 2.19
C TRP A 262 1.68 22.45 0.88
N ARG A 263 2.99 22.22 0.92
CA ARG A 263 3.74 21.46 -0.10
C ARG A 263 4.17 20.11 0.48
N TYR A 264 4.40 19.13 -0.37
CA TYR A 264 4.79 17.77 0.03
C TYR A 264 5.98 17.32 -0.80
N MET A 265 6.89 16.55 -0.21
CA MET A 265 8.11 16.06 -0.88
C MET A 265 8.26 14.57 -0.64
N LYS A 266 8.57 13.81 -1.70
CA LYS A 266 8.93 12.39 -1.62
C LYS A 266 10.45 12.23 -1.67
N ASN A 267 10.97 11.51 -0.68
CA ASN A 267 12.35 11.02 -0.66
C ASN A 267 12.37 9.49 -0.47
N ALA A 268 13.49 8.83 -0.83
CA ALA A 268 13.67 7.40 -0.61
C ALA A 268 15.10 7.01 -0.20
N CYS A 269 15.24 6.00 0.63
CA CYS A 269 16.48 5.31 0.96
C CYS A 269 16.40 3.83 0.57
N GLY A 270 17.52 3.12 0.69
CA GLY A 270 17.53 1.67 0.85
C GLY A 270 17.99 0.95 -0.40
N GLU A 271 17.25 -0.06 -0.83
CA GLU A 271 17.57 -0.86 -2.02
C GLU A 271 17.15 -0.20 -3.32
N ASN A 272 16.05 0.57 -3.30
CA ASN A 272 15.44 1.07 -4.53
C ASN A 272 16.32 2.10 -5.27
N PRO A 273 16.74 3.23 -4.67
CA PRO A 273 17.57 4.22 -5.37
C PRO A 273 18.92 3.67 -5.78
N LYS A 274 19.60 2.95 -4.88
CA LYS A 274 20.88 2.33 -5.23
C LYS A 274 20.81 1.27 -6.32
N ARG A 275 19.67 0.60 -6.51
CA ARG A 275 19.50 -0.37 -7.61
C ARG A 275 19.35 0.34 -8.95
N VAL A 276 18.71 1.51 -8.97
CA VAL A 276 18.52 2.31 -10.18
C VAL A 276 19.82 3.02 -10.59
N TYR A 277 20.47 3.70 -9.64
CA TYR A 277 21.60 4.59 -9.93
C TYR A 277 22.98 4.01 -9.59
N GLY A 278 23.04 2.92 -8.83
CA GLY A 278 24.28 2.33 -8.37
C GLY A 278 25.00 1.54 -9.45
N LYS A 279 25.83 2.21 -10.26
CA LYS A 279 26.71 1.59 -11.26
C LYS A 279 28.18 1.87 -10.95
N VAL A 280 29.03 0.86 -11.08
CA VAL A 280 30.46 0.98 -10.78
C VAL A 280 31.09 1.98 -11.76
N GLY A 281 31.72 3.03 -11.21
CA GLY A 281 32.41 4.06 -12.00
C GLY A 281 31.51 5.19 -12.52
N GLU A 282 30.20 5.14 -12.28
CA GLU A 282 29.27 6.22 -12.60
C GLU A 282 28.90 7.02 -11.34
N ARG A 283 28.43 8.26 -11.52
CA ARG A 283 27.90 9.07 -10.41
C ARG A 283 26.52 8.52 -10.01
N GLY A 284 26.32 8.33 -8.72
CA GLY A 284 25.05 7.87 -8.14
C GLY A 284 25.30 7.00 -6.90
N PRO A 285 24.27 6.75 -6.09
CA PRO A 285 24.43 5.95 -4.89
C PRO A 285 24.61 4.47 -5.22
N PHE A 286 25.85 3.97 -5.24
CA PHE A 286 26.10 2.52 -5.30
C PHE A 286 25.76 1.79 -3.97
N SER A 287 25.70 2.55 -2.87
CA SER A 287 25.52 2.03 -1.52
C SER A 287 24.72 3.00 -0.66
N ARG A 288 24.22 2.53 0.49
CA ARG A 288 23.59 3.40 1.51
C ARG A 288 24.50 4.54 1.99
N MET A 289 25.83 4.35 1.94
CA MET A 289 26.78 5.42 2.22
C MET A 289 26.74 6.50 1.13
N GLY A 290 26.63 6.07 -0.14
CA GLY A 290 26.43 6.95 -1.29
C GLY A 290 25.11 7.71 -1.20
N GLU A 291 24.01 7.04 -0.84
CA GLU A 291 22.72 7.71 -0.62
C GLU A 291 22.82 8.79 0.46
N GLY A 292 23.45 8.46 1.59
CA GLY A 292 23.71 9.42 2.66
C GLY A 292 24.58 10.61 2.22
N TRP A 293 25.46 10.45 1.23
CA TRP A 293 26.21 11.55 0.62
C TRP A 293 25.35 12.38 -0.33
N GLU A 294 24.60 11.76 -1.25
CA GLU A 294 23.77 12.47 -2.22
C GLU A 294 22.70 13.33 -1.53
N PHE A 295 22.05 12.80 -0.48
CA PHE A 295 21.16 13.58 0.37
C PHE A 295 21.84 14.80 1.00
N ARG A 296 22.99 14.58 1.67
CA ARG A 296 23.72 15.66 2.34
C ARG A 296 24.18 16.72 1.36
N HIS A 297 24.69 16.30 0.20
CA HIS A 297 25.12 17.21 -0.84
C HIS A 297 23.96 18.05 -1.37
N ALA A 298 22.81 17.45 -1.66
CA ALA A 298 21.61 18.16 -2.10
C ALA A 298 21.12 19.20 -1.07
N TYR A 299 21.04 18.81 0.21
CA TYR A 299 20.63 19.74 1.27
C TYR A 299 21.67 20.82 1.58
N GLU A 300 22.96 20.56 1.36
CA GLU A 300 24.01 21.60 1.42
C GLU A 300 23.83 22.63 0.31
N GLN A 301 23.57 22.22 -0.93
CA GLN A 301 23.27 23.14 -2.03
C GLN A 301 22.02 23.98 -1.72
N ALA A 302 20.97 23.35 -1.18
CA ALA A 302 19.76 24.05 -0.77
C ALA A 302 20.00 25.04 0.37
N ARG A 303 20.85 24.70 1.34
CA ARG A 303 21.22 25.60 2.45
C ARG A 303 21.98 26.81 1.94
N ASP A 304 22.93 26.62 1.04
CA ASP A 304 23.70 27.72 0.44
C ASP A 304 22.79 28.64 -0.40
N TYR A 305 21.83 28.05 -1.12
CA TYR A 305 20.79 28.78 -1.83
C TYR A 305 19.91 29.61 -0.88
N VAL A 306 19.39 29.02 0.20
CA VAL A 306 18.59 29.71 1.23
C VAL A 306 19.38 30.86 1.84
N LYS A 307 20.65 30.63 2.20
CA LYS A 307 21.53 31.66 2.75
C LYS A 307 21.72 32.82 1.78
N ALA A 308 21.97 32.54 0.51
CA ALA A 308 22.13 33.59 -0.51
C ALA A 308 20.86 34.43 -0.69
N GLN A 309 19.67 33.81 -0.58
CA GLN A 309 18.41 34.55 -0.57
C GLN A 309 18.26 35.41 0.68
N ASP A 310 18.54 34.88 1.86
CA ASP A 310 18.41 35.60 3.12
C ASP A 310 19.36 36.79 3.20
N ASP A 311 20.62 36.62 2.77
CA ASP A 311 21.62 37.68 2.68
C ASP A 311 21.18 38.79 1.71
N TRP A 312 20.63 38.40 0.54
CA TRP A 312 20.08 39.36 -0.43
C TRP A 312 18.89 40.13 0.16
N CYS A 313 17.95 39.44 0.81
CA CYS A 313 16.77 40.04 1.43
C CYS A 313 17.13 41.01 2.57
N ALA A 314 18.11 40.64 3.40
CA ALA A 314 18.62 41.51 4.45
C ALA A 314 19.30 42.76 3.88
N ALA A 315 20.10 42.61 2.81
CA ALA A 315 20.72 43.74 2.11
C ALA A 315 19.67 44.66 1.49
N ALA A 316 18.71 44.12 0.72
CA ALA A 316 17.65 44.89 0.08
C ALA A 316 16.82 45.68 1.10
N LYS A 317 16.55 45.11 2.28
CA LYS A 317 15.89 45.82 3.40
C LYS A 317 16.74 46.96 3.97
N SER A 318 18.06 46.79 4.01
CA SER A 318 19.00 47.74 4.61
C SER A 318 19.32 48.93 3.70
N ILE A 319 19.60 48.65 2.42
CA ILE A 319 20.06 49.67 1.45
C ILE A 319 18.98 50.10 0.45
N GLY A 320 17.80 49.49 0.47
CA GLY A 320 16.74 49.69 -0.53
C GLY A 320 16.91 48.75 -1.72
N ALA A 321 15.82 48.10 -2.14
CA ALA A 321 15.83 47.08 -3.20
C ALA A 321 16.36 47.64 -4.53
N GLU A 322 16.06 48.90 -4.85
CA GLU A 322 16.51 49.60 -6.06
C GLU A 322 18.04 49.83 -6.09
N ASN A 323 18.72 49.72 -4.94
CA ASN A 323 20.17 49.90 -4.82
C ASN A 323 20.93 48.56 -4.83
N MET A 324 20.23 47.44 -5.02
CA MET A 324 20.85 46.12 -5.17
C MET A 324 21.57 45.99 -6.52
N ASN A 325 22.70 45.26 -6.52
CA ASN A 325 23.51 45.01 -7.71
C ASN A 325 23.27 43.64 -8.35
N SER A 326 22.32 42.86 -7.82
CA SER A 326 21.83 41.60 -8.38
C SER A 326 20.34 41.44 -8.09
N TYR A 327 19.67 40.56 -8.84
CA TYR A 327 18.34 40.05 -8.49
C TYR A 327 18.42 39.04 -7.34
N LEU A 328 17.28 38.77 -6.70
CA LEU A 328 17.17 37.70 -5.71
C LEU A 328 17.52 36.35 -6.37
N PRO A 329 18.38 35.51 -5.77
CA PRO A 329 18.64 34.18 -6.29
C PRO A 329 17.35 33.34 -6.37
N GLN A 330 17.01 32.88 -7.58
CA GLN A 330 15.87 32.00 -7.85
C GLN A 330 16.33 30.82 -8.70
N LYS A 331 16.86 29.78 -8.06
CA LYS A 331 17.32 28.55 -8.71
C LYS A 331 16.25 27.48 -8.54
N LEU A 332 15.57 27.13 -9.62
CA LEU A 332 14.43 26.21 -9.59
C LEU A 332 14.81 24.85 -9.02
N GLU A 333 16.02 24.38 -9.32
CA GLU A 333 16.56 23.10 -8.89
C GLU A 333 16.61 22.94 -7.36
N TRP A 334 16.78 24.04 -6.63
CA TRP A 334 16.90 24.03 -5.16
C TRP A 334 15.73 24.67 -4.44
N GLU A 335 14.71 25.13 -5.18
CA GLU A 335 13.59 25.87 -4.62
C GLU A 335 12.80 25.01 -3.62
N SER A 336 12.39 23.81 -4.01
CA SER A 336 11.63 22.90 -3.14
C SER A 336 12.42 22.46 -1.91
N LEU A 337 13.72 22.19 -2.03
CA LEU A 337 14.55 21.84 -0.87
C LEU A 337 14.82 23.04 0.03
N GLY A 338 14.96 24.24 -0.53
CA GLY A 338 15.00 25.47 0.23
C GLY A 338 13.72 25.67 1.06
N ALA A 339 12.56 25.39 0.46
CA ALA A 339 11.28 25.41 1.16
C ALA A 339 11.19 24.34 2.27
N VAL A 340 11.81 23.15 2.10
CA VAL A 340 11.95 22.15 3.17
C VAL A 340 12.74 22.73 4.35
N LEU A 341 13.89 23.36 4.09
CA LEU A 341 14.72 23.97 5.15
C LEU A 341 14.04 25.13 5.86
N ARG A 342 13.08 25.80 5.19
CA ARG A 342 12.24 26.86 5.75
C ARG A 342 11.00 26.32 6.48
N GLY A 343 10.81 25.00 6.57
CA GLY A 343 9.67 24.39 7.25
C GLY A 343 8.34 24.48 6.49
N GLN A 344 8.39 24.76 5.18
CA GLN A 344 7.20 24.99 4.34
C GLN A 344 6.67 23.71 3.66
N VAL A 345 7.38 22.60 3.82
CA VAL A 345 7.13 21.34 3.09
C VAL A 345 7.00 20.18 4.06
N ARG A 346 6.01 19.31 3.83
CA ARG A 346 5.80 18.07 4.56
C ARG A 346 6.54 16.92 3.89
N VAL A 347 7.72 16.59 4.42
CA VAL A 347 8.57 15.51 3.89
C VAL A 347 8.02 14.14 4.27
N ASN A 348 7.88 13.30 3.25
CA ASN A 348 7.44 11.92 3.30
C ASN A 348 8.55 11.04 2.72
N THR A 349 8.91 9.95 3.41
CA THR A 349 10.19 9.29 3.15
C THR A 349 10.09 7.77 3.18
N HIS A 350 10.36 7.13 2.05
CA HIS A 350 10.49 5.68 1.90
C HIS A 350 11.84 5.22 2.45
N CYS A 351 11.89 4.59 3.62
CA CYS A 351 13.13 3.97 4.14
C CYS A 351 12.73 2.77 4.99
N TYR A 352 13.40 1.63 4.81
CA TYR A 352 12.99 0.37 5.43
C TYR A 352 13.81 -0.03 6.65
N THR A 353 15.15 0.02 6.53
CA THR A 353 16.03 -0.62 7.52
C THR A 353 16.53 0.34 8.59
N ILE A 354 17.03 -0.19 9.71
CA ILE A 354 17.61 0.58 10.81
C ILE A 354 18.72 1.52 10.31
N PRO A 355 19.71 1.09 9.49
CA PRO A 355 20.68 2.02 8.91
C PRO A 355 20.07 3.16 8.08
N ASP A 356 19.01 2.87 7.32
CA ASP A 356 18.32 3.88 6.50
C ASP A 356 17.63 4.91 7.42
N LEU A 357 16.87 4.44 8.41
CA LEU A 357 16.16 5.27 9.38
C LEU A 357 17.13 6.13 10.21
N GLU A 358 18.20 5.53 10.72
CA GLU A 358 19.25 6.20 11.48
C GLU A 358 19.97 7.28 10.64
N MET A 359 20.31 6.97 9.39
CA MET A 359 20.92 7.93 8.46
C MET A 359 19.98 9.11 8.23
N TYR A 360 18.71 8.83 7.96
CA TYR A 360 17.74 9.87 7.68
C TYR A 360 17.45 10.75 8.90
N VAL A 361 17.31 10.15 10.09
CA VAL A 361 17.18 10.88 11.36
C VAL A 361 18.39 11.79 11.62
N ARG A 362 19.62 11.34 11.35
CA ARG A 362 20.81 12.22 11.42
C ARG A 362 20.73 13.37 10.43
N LEU A 363 20.28 13.10 9.19
CA LEU A 363 20.10 14.13 8.17
C LEU A 363 19.11 15.21 8.62
N THR A 364 17.96 14.82 9.21
CA THR A 364 16.98 15.79 9.75
C THR A 364 17.60 16.68 10.82
N ASN A 365 18.47 16.13 11.68
CA ASN A 365 19.15 16.86 12.74
C ASN A 365 20.29 17.74 12.22
N GLU A 366 20.97 17.34 11.15
CA GLU A 366 22.05 18.08 10.51
C GLU A 366 21.52 19.33 9.80
N PHE A 367 20.44 19.18 9.04
CA PHE A 367 19.86 20.27 8.23
C PHE A 367 18.59 20.91 8.84
N LYS A 368 18.15 20.44 10.01
CA LYS A 368 17.07 21.04 10.81
C LYS A 368 15.72 21.13 10.08
N PHE A 369 15.29 20.03 9.44
CA PHE A 369 13.96 19.91 8.84
C PHE A 369 13.17 18.73 9.44
N ARG A 370 11.84 18.76 9.31
CA ARG A 370 10.94 17.74 9.86
C ARG A 370 10.57 16.69 8.81
N VAL A 371 10.53 15.42 9.23
CA VAL A 371 9.88 14.32 8.51
C VAL A 371 8.53 14.04 9.16
N TYR A 372 7.49 13.88 8.35
CA TYR A 372 6.13 13.64 8.86
C TYR A 372 5.81 12.15 8.93
N ALA A 373 6.24 11.36 7.94
CA ALA A 373 6.09 9.91 7.96
C ALA A 373 7.26 9.22 7.26
N PHE A 374 7.68 8.11 7.85
CA PHE A 374 8.43 7.08 7.11
C PHE A 374 7.43 6.13 6.44
N HIS A 375 7.66 5.81 5.17
CA HIS A 375 6.79 4.99 4.34
C HIS A 375 7.32 3.56 4.21
N HIS A 376 6.39 2.60 4.26
CA HIS A 376 6.55 1.13 4.36
C HIS A 376 7.29 0.70 5.64
N ALA A 377 8.51 1.23 5.84
CA ALA A 377 9.16 1.36 7.13
C ALA A 377 9.22 0.09 7.99
N HIS A 378 9.47 -1.06 7.34
CA HIS A 378 9.33 -2.40 7.94
C HIS A 378 10.21 -2.68 9.17
N GLN A 379 11.25 -1.90 9.48
CA GLN A 379 12.02 -2.04 10.72
C GLN A 379 11.72 -0.98 11.79
N THR A 380 10.77 -0.08 11.58
CA THR A 380 10.47 1.00 12.54
C THR A 380 10.06 0.48 13.92
N TYR A 381 9.32 -0.64 13.97
CA TYR A 381 8.91 -1.28 15.22
C TYR A 381 10.08 -1.76 16.09
N LEU A 382 11.25 -1.99 15.49
CA LEU A 382 12.48 -2.38 16.21
C LEU A 382 13.20 -1.17 16.81
N VAL A 383 12.93 0.04 16.30
CA VAL A 383 13.67 1.26 16.67
C VAL A 383 12.78 2.48 16.98
N PRO A 384 11.76 2.38 17.86
CA PRO A 384 10.95 3.54 18.24
C PRO A 384 11.75 4.75 18.73
N ASP A 385 12.82 4.53 19.49
CA ASP A 385 13.64 5.62 20.04
C ASP A 385 14.51 6.30 18.98
N VAL A 386 14.82 5.62 17.87
CA VAL A 386 15.47 6.25 16.73
C VAL A 386 14.53 7.29 16.11
N LEU A 387 13.27 6.93 15.91
CA LEU A 387 12.25 7.82 15.35
C LEU A 387 12.00 9.05 16.24
N LYS A 388 11.97 8.87 17.56
CA LYS A 388 11.79 9.96 18.54
C LYS A 388 12.92 11.00 18.51
N ARG A 389 14.10 10.66 17.98
CA ARG A 389 15.24 11.58 17.85
C ARG A 389 15.19 12.46 16.60
N ALA A 390 14.22 12.29 15.71
CA ALA A 390 14.10 13.14 14.51
C ALA A 390 13.88 14.61 14.87
N TYR A 391 14.44 15.52 14.07
CA TYR A 391 14.25 16.95 14.27
C TYR A 391 12.81 17.37 13.95
N GLY A 392 12.26 18.32 14.72
CA GLY A 392 10.93 18.88 14.48
C GLY A 392 9.75 17.99 14.93
N GLY A 393 10.01 16.82 15.52
CA GLY A 393 9.00 15.93 16.10
C GLY A 393 9.15 14.49 15.63
N THR A 394 8.51 13.57 16.36
CA THR A 394 8.51 12.14 16.03
C THR A 394 7.71 11.89 14.74
N PRO A 395 8.30 11.29 13.70
CA PRO A 395 7.58 10.91 12.48
C PRO A 395 6.61 9.77 12.75
N ALA A 396 5.50 9.74 12.03
CA ALA A 396 4.62 8.57 11.95
C ALA A 396 5.28 7.45 11.12
N ALA A 397 4.68 6.26 11.18
CA ALA A 397 5.03 5.14 10.31
C ALA A 397 3.83 4.78 9.43
N ALA A 398 3.96 4.99 8.12
CA ALA A 398 2.98 4.55 7.14
C ALA A 398 3.32 3.13 6.69
N LEU A 399 2.47 2.17 7.05
CA LEU A 399 2.74 0.74 6.98
C LEU A 399 1.78 0.05 6.01
N PHE A 400 2.21 -1.12 5.56
CA PHE A 400 1.29 -2.18 5.16
C PHE A 400 0.89 -2.97 6.41
N GLY A 401 -0.29 -3.58 6.40
CA GLY A 401 -0.70 -4.54 7.41
C GLY A 401 0.21 -5.77 7.40
N ASP A 402 0.50 -6.30 6.20
CA ASP A 402 1.30 -7.51 6.05
C ASP A 402 1.93 -7.75 4.65
N ASN A 403 1.92 -6.77 3.74
CA ASN A 403 2.74 -6.88 2.53
C ASN A 403 4.22 -6.78 2.92
N MET A 404 4.92 -7.93 2.92
CA MET A 404 6.29 -8.06 3.42
C MET A 404 7.05 -9.26 2.82
N TYR A 405 8.35 -9.34 3.12
CA TYR A 405 9.28 -10.43 2.72
C TYR A 405 9.67 -10.48 1.24
N TYR A 406 9.21 -9.52 0.43
CA TYR A 406 9.52 -9.41 -1.00
C TYR A 406 10.92 -8.82 -1.31
N LYS A 407 11.61 -8.18 -0.35
CA LYS A 407 12.96 -7.62 -0.47
C LYS A 407 13.78 -7.92 0.78
N VAL A 408 15.11 -7.80 0.70
CA VAL A 408 15.97 -8.00 1.89
C VAL A 408 15.62 -6.99 2.96
N GLU A 409 15.39 -5.73 2.58
CA GLU A 409 14.97 -4.66 3.48
C GLU A 409 13.55 -4.80 4.04
N SER A 410 12.69 -5.62 3.42
CA SER A 410 11.36 -5.97 3.93
C SER A 410 11.30 -7.33 4.64
N TYR A 411 12.41 -8.08 4.68
CA TYR A 411 12.44 -9.46 5.19
C TYR A 411 12.30 -9.57 6.71
N THR A 412 12.44 -8.46 7.43
CA THR A 412 12.34 -8.39 8.91
C THR A 412 11.05 -7.73 9.39
N ALA A 413 10.10 -7.47 8.50
CA ALA A 413 8.80 -6.94 8.85
C ALA A 413 8.02 -7.84 9.83
N SER A 414 7.06 -7.23 10.52
CA SER A 414 6.15 -7.89 11.45
C SER A 414 4.73 -7.33 11.31
N GLU A 415 3.74 -8.21 11.40
CA GLU A 415 2.30 -7.89 11.43
C GLU A 415 1.91 -7.07 12.67
N GLN A 416 2.66 -7.24 13.77
CA GLN A 416 2.48 -6.51 15.03
C GLN A 416 3.10 -5.11 15.00
N SER A 417 3.71 -4.67 13.89
CA SER A 417 4.43 -3.38 13.82
C SER A 417 3.54 -2.21 14.27
N GLY A 418 2.28 -2.19 13.84
CA GLY A 418 1.32 -1.16 14.23
C GLY A 418 1.09 -1.09 15.75
N LYS A 419 0.84 -2.25 16.38
CA LYS A 419 0.67 -2.38 17.84
C LYS A 419 1.90 -1.86 18.58
N ILE A 420 3.08 -2.38 18.25
CA ILE A 420 4.34 -2.05 18.93
C ILE A 420 4.64 -0.55 18.84
N LEU A 421 4.45 0.05 17.67
CA LEU A 421 4.66 1.49 17.47
C LEU A 421 3.66 2.32 18.28
N TYR A 422 2.39 1.92 18.28
CA TYR A 422 1.34 2.61 19.03
C TYR A 422 1.62 2.60 20.54
N GLU A 423 2.01 1.45 21.10
CA GLU A 423 2.41 1.32 22.51
C GLU A 423 3.60 2.22 22.86
N ASN A 424 4.50 2.44 21.89
CA ASN A 424 5.66 3.33 22.01
C ASN A 424 5.35 4.82 21.74
N GLY A 425 4.08 5.18 21.55
CA GLY A 425 3.64 6.55 21.32
C GLY A 425 3.94 7.08 19.92
N ILE A 426 4.12 6.20 18.93
CA ILE A 426 4.31 6.53 17.52
C ILE A 426 3.03 6.21 16.78
N THR A 427 2.56 7.14 15.94
CA THR A 427 1.32 6.98 15.18
C THR A 427 1.52 6.01 14.00
N PRO A 428 0.87 4.84 13.97
CA PRO A 428 0.79 4.04 12.76
C PRO A 428 -0.30 4.60 11.83
N VAL A 429 -0.05 4.55 10.53
CA VAL A 429 -1.03 4.86 9.47
C VAL A 429 -0.92 3.80 8.38
N TYR A 430 -2.02 3.54 7.65
CA TYR A 430 -2.08 2.47 6.67
C TYR A 430 -2.26 3.01 5.26
N VAL A 431 -1.49 2.49 4.31
CA VAL A 431 -1.39 3.02 2.94
C VAL A 431 -1.47 1.93 1.89
N SER A 432 -1.86 2.30 0.67
CA SER A 432 -1.98 1.35 -0.44
C SER A 432 -0.68 1.17 -1.21
N ASP A 433 0.11 2.24 -1.33
CA ASP A 433 1.21 2.30 -2.30
C ASP A 433 0.75 1.93 -3.72
N ASN A 434 -0.49 2.30 -4.08
CA ASN A 434 -1.12 1.89 -5.33
C ASN A 434 -0.18 2.19 -6.52
N PRO A 435 0.21 1.20 -7.33
CA PRO A 435 -0.50 -0.06 -7.50
C PRO A 435 0.01 -1.31 -6.76
N VAL A 436 0.86 -1.17 -5.74
CA VAL A 436 1.33 -2.33 -4.95
C VAL A 436 0.16 -3.05 -4.27
N ILE A 437 -0.69 -2.31 -3.57
CA ILE A 437 -2.01 -2.77 -3.11
C ILE A 437 -3.06 -1.90 -3.79
N ASN A 438 -4.14 -2.50 -4.29
CA ASN A 438 -5.26 -1.74 -4.84
C ASN A 438 -5.88 -0.84 -3.75
N SER A 439 -5.82 0.47 -3.94
CA SER A 439 -6.28 1.46 -2.95
C SER A 439 -7.78 1.37 -2.64
N GLN A 440 -8.61 0.77 -3.52
CA GLN A 440 -10.00 0.41 -3.20
C GLN A 440 -10.12 -0.46 -1.93
N HIS A 441 -9.09 -1.24 -1.62
CA HIS A 441 -9.06 -2.19 -0.52
C HIS A 441 -8.10 -1.80 0.62
N VAL A 442 -7.53 -0.58 0.62
CA VAL A 442 -6.56 -0.12 1.64
C VAL A 442 -7.05 -0.27 3.08
N LYS A 443 -8.37 -0.19 3.29
CA LYS A 443 -9.01 -0.42 4.61
C LYS A 443 -8.71 -1.79 5.20
N HIS A 444 -8.46 -2.80 4.37
CA HIS A 444 -8.08 -4.14 4.83
C HIS A 444 -6.71 -4.13 5.53
N GLU A 445 -5.80 -3.21 5.20
CA GLU A 445 -4.51 -3.11 5.89
C GLU A 445 -4.69 -2.69 7.36
N ALA A 446 -5.58 -1.74 7.63
CA ALA A 446 -5.93 -1.36 8.99
C ALA A 446 -6.74 -2.43 9.71
N ALA A 447 -7.62 -3.15 8.99
CA ALA A 447 -8.37 -4.28 9.54
C ALA A 447 -7.47 -5.44 9.96
N LYS A 448 -6.40 -5.71 9.19
CA LYS A 448 -5.37 -6.69 9.56
C LYS A 448 -4.61 -6.25 10.80
N ALA A 449 -4.18 -4.99 10.88
CA ALA A 449 -3.54 -4.46 12.08
C ALA A 449 -4.44 -4.48 13.32
N TYR A 450 -5.72 -4.14 13.13
CA TYR A 450 -6.90 -4.67 13.82
C TYR A 450 -6.65 -5.99 14.56
N GLY A 451 -6.70 -7.04 13.75
CA GLY A 451 -6.47 -8.41 14.16
C GLY A 451 -5.18 -8.56 14.95
N TYR A 452 -4.06 -7.96 14.52
CA TYR A 452 -2.75 -8.10 15.16
C TYR A 452 -2.53 -7.22 16.40
N GLY A 453 -3.63 -6.75 17.01
CA GLY A 453 -3.63 -6.17 18.35
C GLY A 453 -3.47 -4.64 18.40
N LEU A 454 -3.49 -3.96 17.24
CA LEU A 454 -3.64 -2.50 17.26
C LEU A 454 -5.04 -2.15 17.79
N PRO A 455 -5.20 -1.20 18.72
CA PRO A 455 -6.53 -0.82 19.21
C PRO A 455 -7.47 -0.37 18.08
N TYR A 456 -8.74 -0.75 18.16
CA TYR A 456 -9.76 -0.49 17.13
C TYR A 456 -9.82 0.98 16.68
N HIS A 457 -9.84 1.93 17.64
CA HIS A 457 -9.89 3.36 17.32
C HIS A 457 -8.63 3.84 16.61
N ALA A 458 -7.46 3.28 16.95
CA ALA A 458 -6.20 3.61 16.33
C ALA A 458 -6.13 3.08 14.90
N ALA A 459 -6.63 1.87 14.65
CA ALA A 459 -6.74 1.30 13.31
C ALA A 459 -7.62 2.17 12.39
N LEU A 460 -8.83 2.54 12.85
CA LEU A 460 -9.76 3.35 12.06
C LEU A 460 -9.25 4.79 11.85
N ASN A 461 -8.66 5.39 12.88
CA ASN A 461 -8.02 6.72 12.77
C ASN A 461 -6.78 6.69 11.87
N GLY A 462 -6.07 5.56 11.78
CA GLY A 462 -4.93 5.33 10.90
C GLY A 462 -5.24 5.43 9.40
N LEU A 463 -6.52 5.39 9.03
CA LEU A 463 -7.02 5.62 7.66
C LEU A 463 -7.67 6.99 7.47
N THR A 464 -7.98 7.72 8.54
CA THR A 464 -8.84 8.91 8.51
C THR A 464 -8.16 10.12 9.15
N SER A 465 -8.32 10.33 10.45
CA SER A 465 -7.85 11.52 11.17
C SER A 465 -6.32 11.61 11.24
N ALA A 466 -5.62 10.50 11.45
CA ALA A 466 -4.16 10.50 11.57
C ALA A 466 -3.45 10.93 10.28
N PRO A 467 -3.70 10.33 9.10
CA PRO A 467 -3.12 10.82 7.85
C PRO A 467 -3.53 12.25 7.52
N ALA A 468 -4.78 12.66 7.80
CA ALA A 468 -5.20 14.06 7.62
C ALA A 468 -4.36 15.05 8.44
N GLU A 469 -4.10 14.75 9.71
CA GLU A 469 -3.25 15.58 10.59
C GLU A 469 -1.79 15.62 10.11
N LEU A 470 -1.24 14.48 9.69
CA LEU A 470 0.11 14.36 9.15
C LEU A 470 0.31 15.10 7.83
N LEU A 471 -0.76 15.30 7.07
CA LEU A 471 -0.76 16.08 5.82
C LEU A 471 -1.17 17.54 6.03
N GLY A 472 -1.52 17.95 7.25
CA GLY A 472 -1.86 19.35 7.56
C GLY A 472 -3.30 19.73 7.24
N MET A 473 -4.16 18.73 7.06
CA MET A 473 -5.59 18.85 6.79
C MET A 473 -6.46 18.42 7.98
N GLY A 474 -5.88 18.25 9.18
CA GLY A 474 -6.58 17.77 10.38
C GLY A 474 -7.75 18.63 10.87
N GLU A 475 -7.87 19.87 10.39
CA GLU A 475 -8.99 20.81 10.63
C GLU A 475 -10.03 20.82 9.48
N ARG A 476 -9.85 19.95 8.48
CA ARG A 476 -10.71 19.90 7.29
C ARG A 476 -11.17 18.48 6.94
N LEU A 477 -10.32 17.48 7.13
CA LEU A 477 -10.50 16.10 6.69
C LEU A 477 -10.34 15.10 7.84
N GLY A 478 -10.79 13.86 7.62
CA GLY A 478 -10.51 12.72 8.50
C GLY A 478 -11.39 12.64 9.76
N LYS A 479 -12.32 13.58 9.97
CA LYS A 479 -13.27 13.58 11.10
C LYS A 479 -14.67 13.93 10.62
N VAL A 480 -15.69 13.33 11.23
CA VAL A 480 -17.09 13.73 11.01
C VAL A 480 -17.42 14.78 12.07
N LYS A 481 -17.19 16.05 11.71
CA LYS A 481 -17.28 17.18 12.64
C LYS A 481 -17.83 18.44 11.94
N PRO A 482 -18.68 19.26 12.59
CA PRO A 482 -19.13 20.51 12.00
C PRO A 482 -17.97 21.41 11.54
N GLY A 483 -18.10 21.99 10.36
CA GLY A 483 -17.09 22.83 9.71
C GLY A 483 -16.04 22.05 8.91
N PHE A 484 -16.01 20.72 8.97
CA PHE A 484 -15.12 19.89 8.15
C PHE A 484 -15.71 19.73 6.74
N ASP A 485 -14.85 19.39 5.78
CA ASP A 485 -15.31 19.09 4.43
C ASP A 485 -16.27 17.89 4.47
N ALA A 486 -17.36 17.94 3.71
CA ALA A 486 -18.35 16.86 3.62
C ALA A 486 -17.82 15.70 2.75
N ASP A 487 -16.72 15.12 3.20
CA ASP A 487 -16.08 13.93 2.65
C ASP A 487 -16.42 12.75 3.58
N ILE A 488 -17.53 12.08 3.30
CA ILE A 488 -18.12 11.08 4.20
C ILE A 488 -18.57 9.84 3.44
N VAL A 489 -18.57 8.71 4.13
CA VAL A 489 -18.90 7.40 3.57
C VAL A 489 -19.92 6.72 4.45
N VAL A 490 -20.99 6.21 3.84
CA VAL A 490 -21.93 5.28 4.48
C VAL A 490 -21.57 3.87 4.04
N TRP A 491 -21.45 2.96 4.99
CA TRP A 491 -20.98 1.59 4.78
C TRP A 491 -22.10 0.57 4.95
N ASP A 492 -21.98 -0.58 4.30
CA ASP A 492 -22.91 -1.69 4.48
C ASP A 492 -22.67 -2.49 5.78
N SER A 493 -21.49 -2.32 6.37
CA SER A 493 -21.00 -2.99 7.58
C SER A 493 -19.86 -2.16 8.20
N ASP A 494 -19.34 -2.58 9.36
CA ASP A 494 -18.18 -1.92 9.97
C ASP A 494 -16.99 -1.84 8.98
N PRO A 495 -16.35 -0.67 8.79
CA PRO A 495 -15.27 -0.49 7.82
C PRO A 495 -14.05 -1.41 8.00
N LEU A 496 -13.83 -1.94 9.21
CA LEU A 496 -12.76 -2.90 9.51
C LEU A 496 -13.23 -4.36 9.36
N SER A 497 -14.45 -4.62 8.91
CA SER A 497 -14.93 -5.97 8.59
C SER A 497 -14.51 -6.39 7.19
N LEU A 498 -14.31 -7.71 7.02
CA LEU A 498 -14.07 -8.28 5.69
C LEU A 498 -15.25 -8.05 4.77
N GLY A 499 -14.95 -7.60 3.54
CA GLY A 499 -15.96 -7.36 2.52
C GLY A 499 -16.76 -6.07 2.70
N ALA A 500 -16.47 -5.23 3.71
CA ALA A 500 -17.16 -3.95 3.89
C ALA A 500 -17.09 -3.10 2.61
N ALA A 501 -18.25 -2.65 2.15
CA ALA A 501 -18.39 -1.86 0.93
C ALA A 501 -19.14 -0.55 1.22
N PRO A 502 -18.73 0.57 0.60
CA PRO A 502 -19.52 1.79 0.60
C PRO A 502 -20.89 1.59 -0.06
N VAL A 503 -21.93 2.11 0.58
CA VAL A 503 -23.28 2.25 0.00
C VAL A 503 -23.42 3.62 -0.68
N GLN A 504 -22.78 4.65 -0.13
CA GLN A 504 -22.67 5.96 -0.77
C GLN A 504 -21.43 6.69 -0.26
N VAL A 505 -20.83 7.51 -1.14
CA VAL A 505 -19.69 8.36 -0.85
C VAL A 505 -20.05 9.79 -1.24
N TRP A 506 -19.76 10.74 -0.36
CA TRP A 506 -19.81 12.16 -0.69
C TRP A 506 -18.40 12.74 -0.64
N ILE A 507 -18.08 13.61 -1.60
CA ILE A 507 -16.85 14.40 -1.62
C ILE A 507 -17.24 15.86 -1.83
N ASP A 508 -16.81 16.74 -0.93
CA ASP A 508 -17.25 18.13 -0.87
C ASP A 508 -18.79 18.26 -0.92
N GLY A 509 -19.50 17.31 -0.30
CA GLY A 509 -20.95 17.25 -0.24
C GLY A 509 -21.66 16.77 -1.52
N ALA A 510 -20.92 16.54 -2.61
CA ALA A 510 -21.50 15.98 -3.83
C ALA A 510 -21.52 14.45 -3.78
N PRO A 511 -22.68 13.79 -4.03
CA PRO A 511 -22.75 12.34 -4.09
C PRO A 511 -21.92 11.84 -5.26
N GLN A 512 -21.14 10.80 -5.02
CA GLN A 512 -20.15 10.30 -5.95
C GLN A 512 -20.64 9.13 -6.81
N PHE A 513 -21.76 8.51 -6.41
CA PHE A 513 -22.45 7.47 -7.15
C PHE A 513 -23.92 7.85 -7.25
N LYS A 514 -24.45 7.90 -8.47
CA LYS A 514 -25.86 8.22 -8.71
C LYS A 514 -26.77 7.07 -8.28
N ASP A 515 -26.42 5.86 -8.75
CA ASP A 515 -27.18 4.63 -8.53
C ASP A 515 -26.23 3.53 -8.01
N PRO A 516 -25.69 3.68 -6.77
CA PRO A 516 -24.72 2.72 -6.23
C PRO A 516 -25.36 1.33 -6.07
N VAL A 517 -24.60 0.29 -6.43
CA VAL A 517 -24.98 -1.09 -6.12
C VAL A 517 -24.86 -1.31 -4.63
N GLU A 518 -25.97 -1.62 -3.97
CA GLU A 518 -26.00 -2.04 -2.57
C GLU A 518 -26.09 -3.56 -2.49
N LEU A 519 -25.11 -4.20 -1.84
CA LEU A 519 -25.15 -5.63 -1.55
C LEU A 519 -26.23 -5.92 -0.50
N LYS A 520 -27.01 -6.97 -0.68
CA LYS A 520 -28.08 -7.39 0.25
C LYS A 520 -27.48 -8.12 1.47
N LYS A 521 -26.76 -7.38 2.29
CA LYS A 521 -26.20 -7.87 3.55
C LYS A 521 -27.14 -7.55 4.71
N PRO A 522 -27.19 -8.41 5.75
CA PRO A 522 -27.84 -8.06 7.01
C PRO A 522 -27.17 -6.82 7.61
N LEU A 523 -27.96 -5.93 8.21
CA LEU A 523 -27.41 -4.82 8.99
C LEU A 523 -26.69 -5.38 10.21
N THR A 524 -25.39 -5.10 10.34
CA THR A 524 -24.58 -5.49 11.49
C THR A 524 -24.26 -4.29 12.37
N PRO A 525 -24.21 -4.43 13.70
CA PRO A 525 -23.69 -3.38 14.56
C PRO A 525 -22.17 -3.22 14.33
N PRO A 526 -21.57 -2.08 14.73
CA PRO A 526 -20.12 -1.93 14.73
C PRO A 526 -19.41 -3.04 15.51
N ILE A 527 -18.16 -3.34 15.15
CA ILE A 527 -17.35 -4.32 15.84
C ILE A 527 -17.21 -3.90 17.31
N LYS A 528 -17.47 -4.84 18.21
CA LYS A 528 -17.12 -4.69 19.62
C LYS A 528 -15.62 -4.97 19.76
N PRO A 529 -14.79 -4.02 20.23
CA PRO A 529 -13.35 -4.23 20.35
C PRO A 529 -13.01 -5.46 21.20
N ASP A 530 -12.17 -6.34 20.69
CA ASP A 530 -11.63 -7.49 21.41
C ASP A 530 -10.20 -7.20 21.88
N LEU A 531 -10.05 -7.00 23.20
CA LEU A 531 -8.76 -6.71 23.81
C LEU A 531 -7.82 -7.93 23.82
N ALA A 532 -8.36 -9.14 23.68
CA ALA A 532 -7.53 -10.35 23.65
C ALA A 532 -6.70 -10.46 22.36
N LEU A 533 -7.03 -9.69 21.32
CA LEU A 533 -6.21 -9.59 20.10
C LEU A 533 -4.83 -8.97 20.35
N ALA A 534 -4.66 -8.25 21.46
CA ALA A 534 -3.37 -7.72 21.88
C ALA A 534 -2.49 -8.75 22.61
N GLU A 535 -3.00 -9.94 22.94
CA GLU A 535 -2.20 -11.01 23.56
C GLU A 535 -1.39 -11.74 22.49
N ASP A 536 -0.06 -11.76 22.65
CA ASP A 536 0.83 -12.45 21.72
C ASP A 536 0.91 -13.95 22.06
N ARG A 537 0.88 -14.81 21.02
CA ARG A 537 1.06 -16.26 21.11
C ARG A 537 2.07 -16.70 20.06
N ASP A 538 3.35 -16.53 20.38
CA ASP A 538 4.44 -16.76 19.42
C ASP A 538 5.22 -18.05 19.69
N GLU A 539 5.02 -18.68 20.84
CA GLU A 539 5.69 -19.94 21.19
C GLU A 539 4.89 -21.14 20.68
N ILE A 540 5.58 -22.10 20.08
CA ILE A 540 4.99 -23.33 19.55
C ILE A 540 5.50 -24.52 20.36
N GLU A 541 4.56 -25.30 20.87
CA GLU A 541 4.84 -26.58 21.52
C GLU A 541 4.20 -27.73 20.73
N SER A 542 4.99 -28.75 20.39
CA SER A 542 4.48 -29.93 19.67
C SER A 542 4.08 -31.05 20.63
N ASP A 543 2.82 -31.42 20.63
CA ASP A 543 2.26 -32.49 21.47
C ASP A 543 1.74 -33.67 20.64
N GLN A 544 1.82 -34.87 21.20
CA GLN A 544 1.19 -36.05 20.61
C GLN A 544 -0.27 -36.20 21.00
N ASN A 545 -0.64 -35.75 22.21
CA ASN A 545 -2.00 -35.87 22.73
C ASN A 545 -2.47 -34.52 23.25
N VAL A 546 -3.58 -34.03 22.72
CA VAL A 546 -4.16 -32.72 23.09
C VAL A 546 -5.67 -32.87 23.22
N VAL A 547 -6.24 -32.16 24.18
CA VAL A 547 -7.69 -32.05 24.38
C VAL A 547 -8.08 -30.59 24.19
N PHE A 548 -8.92 -30.32 23.20
CA PHE A 548 -9.54 -29.00 23.02
C PHE A 548 -10.95 -29.03 23.61
N THR A 549 -11.27 -28.01 24.40
CA THR A 549 -12.63 -27.77 24.92
C THR A 549 -13.13 -26.43 24.40
N GLY A 550 -14.44 -26.24 24.33
CA GLY A 550 -15.00 -24.97 23.82
C GLY A 550 -15.07 -24.88 22.29
N VAL A 551 -15.00 -26.01 21.58
CA VAL A 551 -15.12 -26.04 20.12
C VAL A 551 -16.60 -25.90 19.74
N THR A 552 -16.97 -24.74 19.21
CA THR A 552 -18.36 -24.41 18.84
C THR A 552 -18.67 -24.77 17.39
N ASN A 553 -17.64 -24.85 16.53
CA ASN A 553 -17.80 -25.05 15.10
C ASN A 553 -16.86 -26.16 14.59
N ILE A 554 -17.43 -27.24 14.05
CA ILE A 554 -16.69 -28.31 13.38
C ILE A 554 -17.01 -28.27 11.89
N ARG A 555 -16.02 -27.91 11.07
CA ARG A 555 -16.10 -27.70 9.61
C ARG A 555 -15.29 -28.74 8.82
N ILE A 556 -15.26 -29.96 9.34
CA ILE A 556 -14.67 -31.13 8.67
C ILE A 556 -15.79 -32.15 8.45
N PRO A 557 -16.29 -32.31 7.22
CA PRO A 557 -17.31 -33.30 6.90
C PRO A 557 -16.89 -34.71 7.33
N GLY A 558 -17.79 -35.44 7.99
CA GLY A 558 -17.57 -36.81 8.47
C GLY A 558 -17.06 -36.92 9.92
N LEU A 559 -16.64 -35.83 10.57
CA LEU A 559 -16.21 -35.87 11.99
C LEU A 559 -17.37 -35.75 12.99
N THR A 560 -18.53 -35.24 12.56
CA THR A 560 -19.76 -35.19 13.35
C THR A 560 -20.97 -35.33 12.42
N SER A 561 -22.02 -36.04 12.83
CA SER A 561 -23.33 -35.96 12.16
C SER A 561 -23.88 -34.56 12.41
N SER A 562 -23.83 -33.71 11.40
CA SER A 562 -24.01 -32.25 11.50
C SER A 562 -25.45 -31.81 11.72
N SER A 563 -26.14 -32.32 12.74
CA SER A 563 -27.50 -31.88 13.07
C SER A 563 -27.75 -31.45 14.50
N GLU A 564 -26.85 -31.58 15.48
CA GLU A 564 -27.06 -30.94 16.81
C GLU A 564 -25.82 -31.06 17.72
N LEU A 565 -24.85 -30.14 17.62
CA LEU A 565 -24.01 -29.85 18.78
C LEU A 565 -24.90 -29.13 19.79
N LYS A 566 -25.31 -29.79 20.87
CA LYS A 566 -26.15 -29.21 21.94
C LYS A 566 -25.39 -28.26 22.87
N GLY A 567 -24.15 -27.95 22.54
CA GLY A 567 -23.22 -27.10 23.29
C GLY A 567 -21.81 -27.21 22.74
N PRO A 568 -20.82 -26.54 23.35
CA PRO A 568 -19.43 -26.62 22.94
C PRO A 568 -18.92 -28.06 23.00
N ALA A 569 -18.27 -28.50 21.93
CA ALA A 569 -17.67 -29.82 21.82
C ALA A 569 -16.30 -29.88 22.48
N THR A 570 -15.94 -31.10 22.87
CA THR A 570 -14.59 -31.53 23.20
C THR A 570 -14.01 -32.27 21.99
N VAL A 571 -12.77 -31.94 21.61
CA VAL A 571 -12.02 -32.64 20.56
C VAL A 571 -10.79 -33.26 21.19
N VAL A 572 -10.64 -34.58 21.03
CA VAL A 572 -9.55 -35.35 21.59
C VAL A 572 -8.63 -35.83 20.47
N ILE A 573 -7.36 -35.49 20.60
CA ILE A 573 -6.31 -35.82 19.63
C ILE A 573 -5.35 -36.81 20.27
N SER A 574 -4.99 -37.83 19.49
CA SER A 574 -4.00 -38.83 19.86
C SER A 574 -3.10 -39.11 18.66
N GLN A 575 -1.79 -39.00 18.86
CA GLN A 575 -0.77 -39.14 17.81
C GLN A 575 -1.02 -38.24 16.59
N GLY A 576 -1.43 -37.00 16.83
CA GLY A 576 -1.74 -36.02 15.79
C GLY A 576 -3.03 -36.28 15.00
N LYS A 577 -3.86 -37.25 15.40
CA LYS A 577 -5.14 -37.55 14.76
C LYS A 577 -6.32 -37.32 15.70
N ILE A 578 -7.43 -36.85 15.15
CA ILE A 578 -8.68 -36.74 15.90
C ILE A 578 -9.24 -38.14 16.12
N ILE A 579 -9.37 -38.54 17.39
CA ILE A 579 -9.99 -39.81 17.77
C ILE A 579 -11.43 -39.64 18.24
N CYS A 580 -11.82 -38.42 18.65
CA CYS A 580 -13.18 -38.09 19.05
C CYS A 580 -13.44 -36.59 18.90
N ALA A 581 -14.61 -36.21 18.39
CA ALA A 581 -15.11 -34.84 18.38
C ALA A 581 -16.59 -34.82 18.75
N GLY A 582 -16.98 -34.10 19.80
CA GLY A 582 -18.34 -34.13 20.35
C GLY A 582 -18.34 -34.05 21.88
N SER A 583 -19.08 -34.92 22.58
CA SER A 583 -19.04 -34.95 24.05
C SER A 583 -17.70 -35.45 24.59
N CYS A 584 -17.17 -36.55 24.04
CA CYS A 584 -15.81 -37.09 24.25
C CYS A 584 -15.29 -37.15 25.71
N ASP A 585 -16.17 -37.20 26.72
CA ASP A 585 -15.77 -37.10 28.13
C ASP A 585 -14.87 -38.25 28.58
N ALA A 586 -15.11 -39.46 28.07
CA ALA A 586 -14.36 -40.66 28.44
C ALA A 586 -12.95 -40.63 27.81
N GLU A 587 -12.88 -40.25 26.54
CA GLU A 587 -11.66 -40.09 25.76
C GLU A 587 -10.81 -38.95 26.34
N ALA A 588 -11.42 -37.82 26.68
CA ALA A 588 -10.75 -36.69 27.30
C ALA A 588 -10.14 -37.07 28.65
N ARG A 589 -10.91 -37.71 29.55
CA ARG A 589 -10.39 -38.22 30.83
C ARG A 589 -9.24 -39.20 30.65
N THR A 590 -9.30 -40.04 29.61
CA THR A 590 -8.25 -41.01 29.30
C THR A 590 -6.99 -40.31 28.77
N ALA A 591 -7.14 -39.31 27.92
CA ALA A 591 -6.05 -38.50 27.40
C ALA A 591 -5.38 -37.68 28.52
N THR A 592 -6.16 -37.03 29.39
CA THR A 592 -5.62 -36.28 30.55
C THR A 592 -4.85 -37.19 31.51
N LYS A 593 -5.31 -38.43 31.75
CA LYS A 593 -4.55 -39.44 32.53
C LYS A 593 -3.20 -39.82 31.89
N LYS A 594 -3.05 -39.61 30.58
CA LYS A 594 -1.80 -39.79 29.83
C LYS A 594 -1.04 -38.47 29.66
N ASN A 595 -1.29 -37.48 30.52
CA ASN A 595 -0.68 -36.14 30.48
C ASN A 595 -0.92 -35.38 29.17
N ALA A 596 -2.08 -35.56 28.52
CA ALA A 596 -2.46 -34.71 27.38
C ALA A 596 -2.69 -33.26 27.81
N ARG A 597 -2.17 -32.30 27.04
CA ARG A 597 -2.44 -30.86 27.22
C ARG A 597 -3.93 -30.61 27.04
N THR A 598 -4.53 -29.78 27.89
CA THR A 598 -5.90 -29.31 27.70
C THR A 598 -5.89 -27.83 27.35
N VAL A 599 -6.49 -27.47 26.21
CA VAL A 599 -6.61 -26.09 25.74
C VAL A 599 -8.09 -25.71 25.74
N ALA A 600 -8.43 -24.61 26.43
CA ALA A 600 -9.79 -24.10 26.49
C ALA A 600 -9.95 -22.96 25.48
N LEU A 601 -10.95 -23.10 24.60
CA LEU A 601 -11.32 -22.12 23.59
C LEU A 601 -12.59 -21.39 24.01
N ARG A 602 -12.73 -20.12 23.61
CA ARG A 602 -13.95 -19.34 23.86
C ARG A 602 -14.98 -19.58 22.75
N ASN A 603 -14.51 -19.59 21.51
CA ASN A 603 -15.28 -19.81 20.30
C ASN A 603 -14.43 -20.63 19.31
N GLY A 604 -14.19 -21.90 19.64
CA GLY A 604 -13.28 -22.74 18.88
C GLY A 604 -13.82 -23.20 17.53
N TYR A 605 -13.03 -23.03 16.48
CA TYR A 605 -13.29 -23.55 15.14
C TYR A 605 -12.31 -24.69 14.82
N LEU A 606 -12.84 -25.80 14.31
CA LEU A 606 -12.06 -26.92 13.80
C LEU A 606 -12.31 -27.03 12.29
N THR A 607 -11.28 -26.80 11.47
CA THR A 607 -11.39 -26.80 10.01
C THR A 607 -10.37 -27.73 9.36
N ARG A 608 -10.57 -28.03 8.08
CA ARG A 608 -9.49 -28.58 7.24
C ARG A 608 -8.38 -27.54 7.09
N PRO A 609 -7.13 -27.97 6.87
CA PRO A 609 -6.07 -27.04 6.53
C PRO A 609 -6.32 -26.33 5.20
N LEU A 610 -5.81 -25.12 5.08
CA LEU A 610 -5.86 -24.34 3.86
C LEU A 610 -4.70 -24.74 2.92
N THR A 611 -4.89 -24.55 1.62
CA THR A 611 -3.92 -24.89 0.57
C THR A 611 -3.60 -23.66 -0.27
N ALA A 612 -2.32 -23.26 -0.30
CA ALA A 612 -1.84 -22.26 -1.25
C ALA A 612 -1.67 -22.87 -2.65
N PHE A 613 -2.09 -22.16 -3.68
CA PHE A 613 -1.97 -22.58 -5.08
C PHE A 613 -1.71 -21.37 -5.98
N GLY A 614 -0.78 -21.50 -6.93
CA GLY A 614 -0.60 -20.53 -8.01
C GLY A 614 0.58 -19.57 -7.87
N SER A 615 1.29 -19.57 -6.75
CA SER A 615 2.49 -18.75 -6.53
C SER A 615 3.78 -19.59 -6.42
N GLY A 616 4.93 -18.91 -6.46
CA GLY A 616 6.25 -19.50 -6.25
C GLY A 616 6.58 -19.90 -4.81
N LEU A 617 5.59 -20.00 -3.91
CA LEU A 617 5.82 -20.41 -2.51
C LEU A 617 6.60 -21.74 -2.47
N GLY A 618 7.66 -21.82 -1.66
CA GLY A 618 8.52 -23.02 -1.58
C GLY A 618 9.46 -23.24 -2.77
N LEU A 619 9.44 -22.36 -3.78
CA LEU A 619 10.47 -22.25 -4.83
C LEU A 619 11.16 -20.88 -4.81
N GLN A 620 10.67 -19.96 -3.98
CA GLN A 620 11.13 -18.58 -3.85
C GLN A 620 10.95 -18.14 -2.39
N GLU A 621 12.04 -17.63 -1.78
CA GLU A 621 11.98 -17.08 -0.41
C GLU A 621 11.91 -15.55 -0.39
N ILE A 622 12.78 -14.82 -1.11
CA ILE A 622 12.76 -13.35 -1.19
C ILE A 622 12.68 -12.93 -2.65
N MET A 623 11.50 -12.50 -3.12
CA MET A 623 11.24 -12.17 -4.52
C MET A 623 12.29 -11.25 -5.17
N GLY A 624 12.76 -10.20 -4.48
CA GLY A 624 13.77 -9.29 -5.00
C GLY A 624 15.20 -9.85 -5.06
N GLN A 625 15.42 -11.11 -4.66
CA GLN A 625 16.74 -11.73 -4.54
C GLN A 625 16.81 -13.08 -5.30
N PRO A 626 17.33 -13.09 -6.54
CA PRO A 626 17.41 -14.31 -7.35
C PRO A 626 18.16 -15.47 -6.69
N GLN A 627 19.11 -15.21 -5.80
CA GLN A 627 19.84 -16.24 -5.04
C GLN A 627 18.98 -17.01 -4.04
N THR A 628 17.75 -16.57 -3.81
CA THR A 628 16.79 -17.19 -2.89
C THR A 628 15.66 -17.91 -3.63
N HIS A 629 15.78 -18.08 -4.94
CA HIS A 629 14.79 -18.71 -5.82
C HIS A 629 15.39 -19.94 -6.49
N ASP A 630 14.52 -20.82 -6.97
CA ASP A 630 14.86 -21.90 -7.90
C ASP A 630 15.14 -21.37 -9.33
N GLY A 631 14.72 -20.14 -9.63
CA GLY A 631 14.89 -19.47 -10.92
C GLY A 631 13.68 -19.61 -11.85
N SER A 632 13.84 -19.13 -13.09
CA SER A 632 12.78 -19.15 -14.12
C SER A 632 13.05 -20.16 -15.24
N VAL A 633 12.03 -20.92 -15.64
CA VAL A 633 12.04 -21.76 -16.85
C VAL A 633 11.60 -20.99 -18.09
N ASN A 634 12.03 -21.41 -19.27
CA ASN A 634 11.65 -20.80 -20.56
C ASN A 634 11.04 -21.83 -21.53
N ASP A 635 10.86 -21.44 -22.78
CA ASP A 635 10.28 -22.27 -23.84
C ASP A 635 11.04 -23.58 -24.14
N LYS A 636 12.32 -23.64 -23.77
CA LYS A 636 13.24 -24.75 -24.08
C LYS A 636 13.51 -25.66 -22.90
N VAL A 637 13.03 -25.29 -21.71
CA VAL A 637 13.29 -26.01 -20.46
C VAL A 637 11.97 -26.54 -19.90
N TRP A 638 11.95 -27.83 -19.61
CA TRP A 638 10.86 -28.49 -18.89
C TRP A 638 11.39 -28.91 -17.51
N ALA A 639 10.75 -28.46 -16.45
CA ALA A 639 11.18 -28.71 -15.08
C ALA A 639 10.02 -29.18 -14.20
N ARG A 640 10.37 -29.74 -13.04
CA ARG A 640 9.42 -30.18 -12.01
C ARG A 640 9.74 -29.44 -10.72
N ALA A 641 8.73 -28.89 -10.07
CA ALA A 641 8.89 -28.13 -8.83
C ALA A 641 9.51 -28.98 -7.71
N VAL A 642 9.24 -30.29 -7.68
CA VAL A 642 9.77 -31.20 -6.64
C VAL A 642 11.30 -31.19 -6.57
N ASP A 643 11.97 -30.93 -7.70
CA ASP A 643 13.43 -30.91 -7.81
C ASP A 643 14.05 -29.61 -7.25
N GLY A 644 13.24 -28.54 -7.12
CA GLY A 644 13.66 -27.20 -6.71
C GLY A 644 13.12 -26.73 -5.36
N LEU A 645 12.45 -27.60 -4.59
CA LEU A 645 11.79 -27.21 -3.33
C LEU A 645 12.77 -26.66 -2.27
N LEU A 646 12.52 -25.42 -1.86
CA LEU A 646 13.20 -24.69 -0.80
C LEU A 646 12.29 -24.64 0.45
N LEU A 647 12.42 -25.64 1.32
CA LEU A 647 11.56 -25.79 2.52
C LEU A 647 12.19 -25.18 3.78
N GLY A 648 11.36 -24.91 4.80
CA GLY A 648 11.78 -24.36 6.09
C GLY A 648 12.05 -22.84 6.11
N GLY A 649 11.68 -22.12 5.05
CA GLY A 649 11.81 -20.67 4.93
C GLY A 649 10.79 -19.87 5.74
N LYS A 650 10.95 -18.54 5.77
CA LYS A 650 10.13 -17.62 6.57
C LYS A 650 8.74 -17.47 5.96
N ASN A 651 8.62 -17.38 4.64
CA ASN A 651 7.32 -17.35 3.97
C ASN A 651 6.51 -18.63 4.20
N LEU A 652 7.16 -19.79 4.19
CA LEU A 652 6.52 -21.08 4.49
C LEU A 652 6.06 -21.16 5.94
N PHE A 653 6.89 -20.71 6.88
CA PHE A 653 6.51 -20.65 8.29
C PHE A 653 5.37 -19.65 8.53
N ALA A 654 5.36 -18.53 7.82
CA ALA A 654 4.23 -17.60 7.82
C ALA A 654 2.96 -18.29 7.30
N ALA A 655 2.98 -18.93 6.12
CA ALA A 655 1.82 -19.69 5.64
C ALA A 655 1.33 -20.71 6.69
N TYR A 656 2.26 -21.48 7.28
CA TYR A 656 1.96 -22.47 8.32
C TYR A 656 1.25 -21.85 9.53
N ARG A 657 1.77 -20.77 10.13
CA ARG A 657 1.16 -20.14 11.33
C ARG A 657 -0.21 -19.49 11.07
N HIS A 658 -0.59 -19.31 9.80
CA HIS A 658 -1.92 -18.83 9.40
C HIS A 658 -2.88 -19.97 8.98
N GLY A 659 -2.48 -21.23 9.19
CA GLY A 659 -3.29 -22.42 8.94
C GLY A 659 -3.26 -22.88 7.48
N VAL A 660 -2.35 -22.32 6.67
CA VAL A 660 -2.03 -22.80 5.33
C VAL A 660 -0.93 -23.83 5.46
N THR A 661 -1.31 -25.08 5.69
CA THR A 661 -0.34 -26.16 5.95
C THR A 661 0.13 -26.85 4.68
N LYS A 662 -0.48 -26.51 3.54
CA LYS A 662 -0.20 -27.12 2.24
C LYS A 662 0.03 -26.07 1.17
N ALA A 663 0.89 -26.41 0.23
CA ALA A 663 1.11 -25.62 -0.97
C ALA A 663 1.26 -26.52 -2.19
N ILE A 664 0.80 -26.02 -3.33
CA ILE A 664 1.00 -26.64 -4.64
C ILE A 664 1.59 -25.56 -5.55
N SER A 665 2.87 -25.73 -5.86
CA SER A 665 3.65 -24.74 -6.61
C SER A 665 4.27 -25.37 -7.85
N ALA A 666 4.35 -24.58 -8.91
CA ALA A 666 4.95 -24.97 -10.18
C ALA A 666 6.21 -24.15 -10.44
N PRO A 667 7.14 -24.62 -11.31
CA PRO A 667 8.28 -23.81 -11.72
C PRO A 667 7.81 -22.50 -12.35
N MET A 668 8.49 -21.42 -12.00
CA MET A 668 8.13 -20.08 -12.44
C MET A 668 8.65 -19.83 -13.86
N ALA A 669 7.87 -19.17 -14.71
CA ALA A 669 8.31 -18.76 -16.05
C ALA A 669 8.83 -17.31 -16.10
N ASP A 670 8.71 -16.58 -14.99
CA ASP A 670 9.25 -15.25 -14.74
C ASP A 670 9.96 -15.25 -13.37
N ASN A 671 10.98 -14.41 -13.19
CA ASN A 671 11.71 -14.31 -11.91
C ASN A 671 10.98 -13.45 -10.86
N TYR A 672 9.97 -12.68 -11.28
CA TYR A 672 9.09 -11.93 -10.37
C TYR A 672 7.86 -12.75 -10.02
N ALA A 673 7.25 -12.44 -8.86
CA ALA A 673 6.04 -13.13 -8.42
C ALA A 673 4.88 -12.96 -9.42
N GLY A 674 3.92 -13.84 -9.24
CA GLY A 674 2.70 -13.92 -10.01
C GLY A 674 2.43 -15.33 -10.50
N ILE A 675 1.35 -15.45 -11.26
CA ILE A 675 0.87 -16.74 -11.79
C ILE A 675 1.59 -17.24 -13.06
N SER A 676 2.70 -16.62 -13.49
CA SER A 676 3.41 -17.05 -14.70
C SER A 676 4.18 -18.35 -14.42
N LEU A 677 3.56 -19.49 -14.75
CA LEU A 677 4.00 -20.83 -14.34
C LEU A 677 4.13 -21.77 -15.53
N ARG A 678 5.17 -22.63 -15.52
CA ARG A 678 5.40 -23.63 -16.58
C ARG A 678 6.12 -24.86 -16.03
N GLY A 679 5.71 -26.04 -16.47
CA GLY A 679 6.32 -27.32 -16.06
C GLY A 679 5.39 -28.14 -15.18
N VAL A 680 5.94 -28.94 -14.26
CA VAL A 680 5.15 -29.83 -13.40
C VAL A 680 5.17 -29.33 -11.96
N SER A 681 4.00 -29.10 -11.38
CA SER A 681 3.86 -28.68 -9.97
C SER A 681 4.02 -29.82 -8.98
N ALA A 682 4.42 -29.48 -7.76
CA ALA A 682 4.53 -30.41 -6.64
C ALA A 682 3.67 -29.92 -5.46
N GLY A 683 3.05 -30.86 -4.76
CA GLY A 683 2.28 -30.63 -3.53
C GLY A 683 3.12 -30.98 -2.30
N PHE A 684 3.25 -30.05 -1.36
CA PHE A 684 4.08 -30.22 -0.17
C PHE A 684 3.51 -29.51 1.08
N LEU A 685 4.01 -29.90 2.26
CA LEU A 685 3.65 -29.32 3.55
C LEU A 685 4.47 -28.06 3.83
N THR A 686 3.82 -26.96 4.17
CA THR A 686 4.49 -25.68 4.47
C THR A 686 5.28 -25.71 5.78
N GLY A 687 4.88 -26.57 6.73
CA GLY A 687 5.60 -26.80 7.99
C GLY A 687 6.86 -27.66 7.84
N ALA A 688 7.06 -28.32 6.71
CA ALA A 688 8.20 -29.21 6.50
C ALA A 688 9.54 -28.45 6.43
N LYS A 689 10.60 -29.09 6.93
CA LYS A 689 11.96 -28.53 6.93
C LYS A 689 12.78 -28.92 5.71
N THR A 690 12.55 -30.11 5.17
CA THR A 690 13.26 -30.62 3.99
C THR A 690 12.33 -31.50 3.14
N PRO A 691 12.50 -31.56 1.81
CA PRO A 691 11.66 -32.40 0.94
C PRO A 691 11.73 -33.91 1.27
N VAL A 692 12.83 -34.38 1.83
CA VAL A 692 13.02 -35.80 2.23
C VAL A 692 12.34 -36.15 3.55
N SER A 693 11.81 -35.17 4.27
CA SER A 693 11.06 -35.42 5.51
C SER A 693 9.81 -36.25 5.20
N LYS A 694 9.49 -37.22 6.06
CA LYS A 694 8.35 -38.12 5.82
C LYS A 694 7.06 -37.33 5.65
N GLY A 695 6.40 -37.51 4.50
CA GLY A 695 5.14 -36.83 4.17
C GLY A 695 5.29 -35.36 3.76
N ALA A 696 6.51 -34.82 3.68
CA ALA A 696 6.74 -33.43 3.29
C ALA A 696 6.25 -33.14 1.87
N VAL A 697 6.47 -34.05 0.93
CA VAL A 697 5.90 -34.01 -0.42
C VAL A 697 4.73 -35.00 -0.47
N PHE A 698 3.52 -34.50 -0.61
CA PHE A 698 2.31 -35.33 -0.74
C PHE A 698 1.93 -35.60 -2.20
N ALA A 699 2.48 -34.84 -3.15
CA ALA A 699 2.34 -35.07 -4.58
C ALA A 699 3.62 -34.63 -5.32
N GLU A 700 4.38 -35.58 -5.88
CA GLU A 700 5.58 -35.25 -6.68
C GLU A 700 5.21 -34.62 -8.04
N GLU A 701 4.07 -35.00 -8.61
CA GLU A 701 3.51 -34.47 -9.85
C GLU A 701 2.02 -34.12 -9.65
N ALA A 702 1.71 -32.90 -9.22
CA ALA A 702 0.35 -32.47 -8.94
C ALA A 702 -0.43 -32.08 -10.21
N ALA A 703 0.21 -31.30 -11.10
CA ALA A 703 -0.40 -30.82 -12.34
C ALA A 703 0.63 -30.31 -13.35
N VAL A 704 0.27 -30.27 -14.62
CA VAL A 704 1.05 -29.71 -15.74
C VAL A 704 0.63 -28.27 -15.99
N HIS A 705 1.60 -27.34 -16.06
CA HIS A 705 1.37 -25.90 -16.17
C HIS A 705 1.91 -25.32 -17.48
N TYR A 706 1.15 -24.41 -18.08
CA TYR A 706 1.59 -23.54 -19.17
C TYR A 706 1.13 -22.09 -18.95
N ASP A 707 1.98 -21.15 -19.33
CA ASP A 707 1.70 -19.72 -19.25
C ASP A 707 1.13 -19.16 -20.56
N PHE A 708 0.03 -18.44 -20.44
CA PHE A 708 -0.69 -17.71 -21.49
C PHE A 708 -0.97 -16.26 -21.09
N THR A 709 -0.35 -15.75 -20.02
CA THR A 709 -0.33 -14.33 -19.69
C THR A 709 0.47 -13.54 -20.73
N LEU A 710 0.41 -12.21 -20.68
CA LEU A 710 1.21 -11.37 -21.57
C LEU A 710 2.73 -11.57 -21.39
N LYS A 711 3.18 -12.02 -20.21
CA LYS A 711 4.60 -12.31 -19.91
C LYS A 711 5.13 -13.53 -20.68
N ALA A 712 4.26 -14.44 -21.10
CA ALA A 712 4.65 -15.63 -21.87
C ALA A 712 5.17 -15.30 -23.28
N LYS A 713 4.93 -14.07 -23.79
CA LYS A 713 5.37 -13.66 -25.13
C LYS A 713 6.87 -13.44 -25.16
N ASN A 714 7.53 -14.05 -26.14
CA ASN A 714 8.98 -13.93 -26.34
C ASN A 714 9.33 -14.12 -27.83
N GLU A 715 10.62 -14.23 -28.16
CA GLU A 715 11.08 -14.42 -29.54
C GLU A 715 10.54 -15.72 -30.19
N ALA A 716 10.45 -16.81 -29.44
CA ALA A 716 9.92 -18.09 -29.94
C ALA A 716 8.39 -18.07 -30.07
N PHE A 717 7.73 -17.38 -29.14
CA PHE A 717 6.28 -17.24 -29.10
C PHE A 717 5.86 -15.77 -29.05
N PRO A 718 5.89 -15.06 -30.18
CA PRO A 718 5.64 -13.61 -30.21
C PRO A 718 4.16 -13.24 -29.94
N SER A 719 3.26 -14.22 -29.86
CA SER A 719 1.83 -13.99 -29.71
C SER A 719 1.13 -15.07 -28.87
N ILE A 720 -0.05 -14.73 -28.32
CA ILE A 720 -0.94 -15.72 -27.70
C ILE A 720 -1.35 -16.78 -28.72
N SER A 721 -1.59 -16.41 -29.99
CA SER A 721 -1.93 -17.35 -31.06
C SER A 721 -0.84 -18.40 -31.30
N SER A 722 0.44 -18.01 -31.25
CA SER A 722 1.56 -18.95 -31.39
C SER A 722 1.67 -19.88 -30.18
N LEU A 723 1.44 -19.38 -28.96
CA LEU A 723 1.40 -20.24 -27.75
C LEU A 723 0.27 -21.28 -27.84
N VAL A 724 -0.93 -20.85 -28.26
CA VAL A 724 -2.09 -21.76 -28.41
C VAL A 724 -1.85 -22.77 -29.52
N ALA A 725 -1.20 -22.37 -30.62
CA ALA A 725 -0.84 -23.27 -31.70
C ALA A 725 0.19 -24.33 -31.25
N ASP A 726 1.22 -23.93 -30.50
CA ASP A 726 2.25 -24.82 -29.95
C ASP A 726 1.63 -25.87 -29.02
N LEU A 727 0.87 -25.43 -28.00
CA LEU A 727 0.24 -26.36 -27.06
C LEU A 727 -0.74 -27.30 -27.76
N ARG A 728 -1.52 -26.81 -28.74
CA ARG A 728 -2.42 -27.66 -29.54
C ARG A 728 -1.63 -28.73 -30.29
N HIS A 729 -0.52 -28.37 -30.93
CA HIS A 729 0.30 -29.30 -31.68
C HIS A 729 0.85 -30.40 -30.76
N LYS A 730 1.44 -30.01 -29.63
CA LYS A 730 2.02 -30.95 -28.66
C LYS A 730 0.97 -31.90 -28.06
N LEU A 731 -0.22 -31.40 -27.73
CA LEU A 731 -1.32 -32.24 -27.22
C LEU A 731 -1.82 -33.22 -28.28
N LEU A 732 -1.98 -32.80 -29.53
CA LEU A 732 -2.40 -33.70 -30.62
C LEU A 732 -1.30 -34.73 -30.97
N GLU A 733 -0.04 -34.33 -30.90
CA GLU A 733 1.09 -35.26 -31.03
C GLU A 733 1.04 -36.32 -29.94
N ALA A 734 0.82 -35.92 -28.68
CA ALA A 734 0.65 -36.86 -27.57
C ALA A 734 -0.51 -37.84 -27.81
N VAL A 735 -1.61 -37.39 -28.45
CA VAL A 735 -2.77 -38.25 -28.79
C VAL A 735 -2.41 -39.29 -29.83
N HIS A 736 -1.60 -38.93 -30.83
CA HIS A 736 -1.25 -39.82 -31.93
C HIS A 736 -0.01 -40.68 -31.63
N ASN A 737 0.81 -40.30 -30.65
CA ASN A 737 2.04 -40.97 -30.32
C ASN A 737 1.82 -42.19 -29.39
N ASN A 738 1.78 -43.37 -30.01
CA ASN A 738 1.68 -44.65 -29.33
C ASN A 738 3.03 -45.21 -28.87
N GLU A 739 4.15 -44.53 -29.14
CA GLU A 739 5.46 -44.98 -28.72
C GLU A 739 5.64 -44.87 -27.19
N THR A 740 6.53 -45.71 -26.67
CA THR A 740 6.92 -45.66 -25.26
C THR A 740 7.90 -44.50 -25.09
N ILE A 741 7.55 -43.53 -24.25
CA ILE A 741 8.40 -42.36 -24.01
C ILE A 741 9.52 -42.80 -23.06
N ALA A 742 10.77 -42.68 -23.52
CA ALA A 742 11.94 -43.17 -22.79
C ALA A 742 12.19 -42.39 -21.49
N ASP A 743 11.98 -41.07 -21.52
CA ASP A 743 12.10 -40.21 -20.34
C ASP A 743 10.70 -39.95 -19.73
N PRO A 744 10.37 -40.57 -18.58
CA PRO A 744 9.07 -40.42 -17.93
C PRO A 744 8.82 -39.02 -17.34
N PHE A 745 9.83 -38.16 -17.31
CA PHE A 745 9.77 -36.79 -16.78
C PHE A 745 9.81 -35.72 -17.86
N SER A 746 9.85 -36.12 -19.14
CA SER A 746 9.81 -35.20 -20.27
C SER A 746 8.48 -34.46 -20.41
N GLU A 747 8.48 -33.34 -21.15
CA GLU A 747 7.26 -32.61 -21.53
C GLU A 747 6.26 -33.54 -22.24
N ALA A 748 6.74 -34.38 -23.17
CA ALA A 748 5.91 -35.35 -23.87
C ALA A 748 5.25 -36.37 -22.92
N ALA A 749 5.98 -36.88 -21.93
CA ALA A 749 5.43 -37.81 -20.93
C ALA A 749 4.37 -37.14 -20.05
N SER A 750 4.59 -35.88 -19.68
CA SER A 750 3.65 -35.07 -18.91
C SER A 750 2.35 -34.83 -19.68
N LEU A 751 2.45 -34.44 -20.96
CA LEU A 751 1.30 -34.23 -21.84
C LEU A 751 0.54 -35.53 -22.13
N LYS A 752 1.23 -36.68 -22.20
CA LYS A 752 0.59 -37.99 -22.33
C LYS A 752 -0.30 -38.29 -21.12
N LYS A 753 0.15 -37.99 -19.90
CA LYS A 753 -0.69 -38.13 -18.68
C LYS A 753 -1.92 -37.19 -18.72
N VAL A 754 -1.78 -35.99 -19.29
CA VAL A 754 -2.88 -35.03 -19.45
C VAL A 754 -3.97 -35.56 -20.39
N ILE A 755 -3.59 -36.04 -21.58
CA ILE A 755 -4.58 -36.53 -22.56
C ILE A 755 -5.25 -37.85 -22.13
N GLU A 756 -4.61 -38.61 -21.24
CA GLU A 756 -5.16 -39.82 -20.62
C GLU A 756 -6.08 -39.51 -19.42
N GLY A 757 -6.23 -38.22 -19.05
CA GLY A 757 -7.04 -37.79 -17.90
C GLY A 757 -6.41 -38.09 -16.53
N LYS A 758 -5.13 -38.47 -16.49
CA LYS A 758 -4.39 -38.81 -15.27
C LYS A 758 -3.78 -37.59 -14.57
N SER A 759 -3.56 -36.50 -15.29
CA SER A 759 -3.05 -35.24 -14.73
C SER A 759 -3.88 -34.06 -15.23
N ALA A 760 -4.06 -33.05 -14.38
CA ALA A 760 -4.69 -31.80 -14.76
C ALA A 760 -3.74 -30.93 -15.61
N LEU A 761 -4.33 -30.20 -16.56
CA LEU A 761 -3.67 -29.13 -17.29
C LEU A 761 -4.10 -27.79 -16.67
N VAL A 762 -3.15 -27.04 -16.13
CA VAL A 762 -3.35 -25.72 -15.54
C VAL A 762 -2.80 -24.67 -16.50
N LEU A 763 -3.63 -23.70 -16.88
CA LEU A 763 -3.28 -22.65 -17.80
C LEU A 763 -3.37 -21.28 -17.12
N SER A 764 -2.25 -20.58 -17.02
CA SER A 764 -2.21 -19.22 -16.46
C SER A 764 -2.66 -18.22 -17.51
N VAL A 765 -3.85 -17.62 -17.33
CA VAL A 765 -4.44 -16.71 -18.32
C VAL A 765 -5.46 -15.79 -17.67
N HIS A 766 -5.42 -14.49 -18.00
CA HIS A 766 -6.40 -13.52 -17.52
C HIS A 766 -7.52 -13.23 -18.53
N SER A 767 -7.19 -13.09 -19.82
CA SER A 767 -8.13 -12.54 -20.81
C SER A 767 -9.21 -13.53 -21.24
N ALA A 768 -10.45 -13.04 -21.35
CA ALA A 768 -11.58 -13.80 -21.88
C ALA A 768 -11.36 -14.29 -23.32
N ASP A 769 -10.65 -13.50 -24.13
CA ASP A 769 -10.37 -13.83 -25.53
C ASP A 769 -9.37 -15.00 -25.64
N ALA A 770 -8.37 -15.01 -24.75
CA ALA A 770 -7.40 -16.10 -24.65
C ALA A 770 -8.04 -17.37 -24.05
N ILE A 771 -8.86 -17.23 -22.99
CA ILE A 771 -9.66 -18.32 -22.43
C ILE A 771 -10.53 -18.96 -23.52
N SER A 772 -11.22 -18.17 -24.33
CA SER A 772 -12.04 -18.66 -25.45
C SER A 772 -11.21 -19.45 -26.48
N ALA A 773 -9.98 -19.03 -26.77
CA ALA A 773 -9.09 -19.77 -27.65
C ALA A 773 -8.66 -21.12 -27.06
N LEU A 774 -8.45 -21.17 -25.74
CA LEU A 774 -8.10 -22.37 -25.00
C LEU A 774 -9.28 -23.34 -24.88
N LEU A 775 -10.51 -22.85 -24.76
CA LEU A 775 -11.73 -23.67 -24.84
C LEU A 775 -11.86 -24.36 -26.22
N ARG A 776 -11.56 -23.65 -27.31
CA ARG A 776 -11.52 -24.26 -28.66
C ARG A 776 -10.40 -25.29 -28.80
N LEU A 777 -9.25 -25.05 -28.18
CA LEU A 777 -8.15 -26.02 -28.12
C LEU A 777 -8.59 -27.29 -27.38
N LYS A 778 -9.19 -27.15 -26.18
CA LYS A 778 -9.73 -28.28 -25.41
C LYS A 778 -10.70 -29.10 -26.23
N SER A 779 -11.71 -28.47 -26.84
CA SER A 779 -12.68 -29.15 -27.70
C SER A 779 -12.03 -29.93 -28.86
N THR A 780 -10.99 -29.35 -29.48
CA THR A 780 -10.24 -30.01 -30.57
C THR A 780 -9.50 -31.25 -30.07
N VAL A 781 -8.80 -31.15 -28.93
CA VAL A 781 -8.02 -32.24 -28.37
C VAL A 781 -8.93 -33.35 -27.85
N GLU A 782 -10.01 -33.03 -27.13
CA GLU A 782 -10.98 -34.03 -26.65
C GLU A 782 -11.66 -34.78 -27.80
N SER A 783 -11.94 -34.08 -28.91
CA SER A 783 -12.48 -34.70 -30.12
C SER A 783 -11.51 -35.74 -30.70
N ALA A 784 -10.20 -35.52 -30.59
CA ALA A 784 -9.16 -36.42 -31.07
C ALA A 784 -8.84 -37.55 -30.07
N SER A 785 -8.71 -37.24 -28.78
CA SER A 785 -8.33 -38.19 -27.72
C SER A 785 -9.48 -39.08 -27.26
N LYS A 786 -10.74 -38.68 -27.50
CA LYS A 786 -11.96 -39.29 -26.93
C LYS A 786 -11.97 -39.33 -25.40
N THR A 787 -11.14 -38.53 -24.77
CA THR A 787 -10.99 -38.43 -23.31
C THR A 787 -11.19 -36.97 -22.92
N SER A 788 -11.95 -36.72 -21.85
CA SER A 788 -12.11 -35.35 -21.36
C SER A 788 -10.84 -34.87 -20.66
N LEU A 789 -10.39 -33.68 -21.01
CA LEU A 789 -9.25 -33.03 -20.38
C LEU A 789 -9.67 -32.36 -19.08
N ARG A 790 -8.98 -32.67 -17.97
CA ARG A 790 -9.12 -31.92 -16.72
C ARG A 790 -8.38 -30.59 -16.84
N LEU A 791 -9.10 -29.55 -17.26
CA LEU A 791 -8.56 -28.22 -17.51
C LEU A 791 -8.88 -27.28 -16.35
N VAL A 792 -7.85 -26.59 -15.86
CA VAL A 792 -7.94 -25.54 -14.84
C VAL A 792 -7.36 -24.26 -15.41
N VAL A 793 -8.04 -23.13 -15.20
CA VAL A 793 -7.53 -21.80 -15.57
C VAL A 793 -7.15 -21.05 -14.30
N LEU A 794 -5.90 -20.58 -14.24
CA LEU A 794 -5.34 -19.81 -13.13
C LEU A 794 -5.24 -18.32 -13.51
N GLY A 795 -5.59 -17.42 -12.59
CA GLY A 795 -5.58 -15.96 -12.78
C GLY A 795 -6.95 -15.44 -13.18
N ALA A 796 -7.42 -15.83 -14.36
CA ALA A 796 -8.82 -15.81 -14.79
C ALA A 796 -9.56 -14.46 -14.61
N ALA A 797 -8.86 -13.32 -14.67
CA ALA A 797 -9.41 -12.01 -14.30
C ALA A 797 -10.68 -11.64 -15.10
N GLU A 798 -10.71 -11.96 -16.39
CA GLU A 798 -11.84 -11.69 -17.28
C GLU A 798 -12.74 -12.93 -17.50
N SER A 799 -12.55 -14.02 -16.75
CA SER A 799 -13.30 -15.28 -16.93
C SER A 799 -14.81 -15.13 -16.77
N TYR A 800 -15.26 -14.14 -15.99
CA TYR A 800 -16.66 -13.82 -15.80
C TYR A 800 -17.38 -13.47 -17.12
N LEU A 801 -16.66 -13.03 -18.16
CA LEU A 801 -17.22 -12.74 -19.49
C LEU A 801 -17.57 -13.99 -20.30
N VAL A 802 -17.06 -15.15 -19.89
CA VAL A 802 -17.21 -16.45 -20.59
C VAL A 802 -17.63 -17.56 -19.62
N ALA A 803 -18.36 -17.18 -18.56
CA ALA A 803 -18.69 -18.08 -17.45
C ALA A 803 -19.57 -19.26 -17.89
N GLU A 804 -20.54 -19.03 -18.77
CA GLU A 804 -21.43 -20.07 -19.30
C GLU A 804 -20.67 -21.09 -20.16
N GLU A 805 -19.73 -20.61 -20.98
CA GLU A 805 -18.87 -21.46 -21.80
C GLU A 805 -17.91 -22.28 -20.93
N LEU A 806 -17.39 -21.69 -19.85
CA LEU A 806 -16.54 -22.38 -18.87
C LEU A 806 -17.31 -23.51 -18.16
N ALA A 807 -18.54 -23.24 -17.71
CA ALA A 807 -19.39 -24.23 -17.07
C ALA A 807 -19.75 -25.38 -18.02
N THR A 808 -20.13 -25.04 -19.25
CA THR A 808 -20.47 -26.03 -20.30
C THR A 808 -19.27 -26.92 -20.65
N ALA A 809 -18.06 -26.37 -20.63
CA ALA A 809 -16.84 -27.11 -20.93
C ALA A 809 -16.24 -27.84 -19.71
N ASP A 810 -16.86 -27.78 -18.53
CA ASP A 810 -16.35 -28.31 -17.26
C ASP A 810 -14.90 -27.86 -16.97
N VAL A 811 -14.66 -26.55 -17.09
CA VAL A 811 -13.37 -25.93 -16.78
C VAL A 811 -13.42 -25.32 -15.38
N ALA A 812 -12.49 -25.73 -14.51
CA ALA A 812 -12.36 -25.16 -13.19
C ALA A 812 -11.56 -23.85 -13.23
N ILE A 813 -11.93 -22.89 -12.39
CA ILE A 813 -11.28 -21.57 -12.30
C ILE A 813 -10.59 -21.40 -10.94
N VAL A 814 -9.35 -20.93 -10.97
CA VAL A 814 -8.64 -20.42 -9.79
C VAL A 814 -8.43 -18.91 -9.98
N LEU A 815 -9.14 -18.10 -9.20
CA LEU A 815 -8.94 -16.65 -9.18
C LEU A 815 -7.72 -16.32 -8.33
N ALA A 816 -6.74 -15.64 -8.93
CA ALA A 816 -5.52 -15.18 -8.29
C ALA A 816 -5.13 -13.83 -8.92
N PRO A 817 -5.40 -12.70 -8.25
CA PRO A 817 -6.08 -12.57 -6.95
C PRO A 817 -7.61 -12.80 -7.02
N LEU A 818 -8.28 -12.94 -5.86
CA LEU A 818 -9.76 -13.04 -5.78
C LEU A 818 -10.47 -11.84 -6.40
N LEU A 819 -9.96 -10.64 -6.14
CA LEU A 819 -10.51 -9.36 -6.61
C LEU A 819 -9.57 -8.82 -7.69
N PRO A 820 -9.64 -9.34 -8.92
CA PRO A 820 -8.78 -8.88 -9.99
C PRO A 820 -9.07 -7.41 -10.32
N TRP A 821 -8.03 -6.75 -10.79
CA TRP A 821 -8.05 -5.36 -11.22
C TRP A 821 -7.01 -5.19 -12.32
N ALA A 822 -6.96 -4.05 -13.01
CA ALA A 822 -6.18 -3.93 -14.24
C ALA A 822 -4.67 -3.68 -13.99
N GLN A 823 -3.95 -4.66 -13.43
CA GLN A 823 -2.48 -4.60 -13.28
C GLN A 823 -1.77 -4.78 -14.62
N SER A 824 -2.40 -5.50 -15.55
CA SER A 824 -1.94 -5.70 -16.93
C SER A 824 -3.10 -5.53 -17.92
N TRP A 825 -2.77 -5.32 -19.20
CA TRP A 825 -3.78 -5.03 -20.23
C TRP A 825 -4.82 -6.14 -20.44
N ASP A 826 -4.43 -7.39 -20.23
CA ASP A 826 -5.31 -8.58 -20.29
C ASP A 826 -6.24 -8.72 -19.08
N GLN A 827 -6.17 -7.80 -18.12
CA GLN A 827 -7.06 -7.69 -16.96
C GLN A 827 -7.93 -6.42 -16.98
N ARG A 828 -7.89 -5.61 -18.05
CA ARG A 828 -8.54 -4.29 -18.13
C ARG A 828 -10.06 -4.30 -17.92
N ARG A 829 -10.72 -5.45 -18.13
CA ARG A 829 -12.17 -5.62 -17.92
C ARG A 829 -12.51 -6.22 -16.56
N SER A 830 -11.61 -6.25 -15.58
CA SER A 830 -11.92 -6.85 -14.27
C SER A 830 -13.12 -6.19 -13.57
N LEU A 831 -13.89 -6.98 -12.81
CA LEU A 831 -15.03 -6.50 -12.03
C LEU A 831 -14.60 -5.99 -10.66
N MET A 832 -14.78 -4.68 -10.42
CA MET A 832 -14.39 -4.02 -9.16
C MET A 832 -15.37 -4.27 -7.98
N GLY A 833 -16.52 -4.91 -8.21
CA GLY A 833 -17.55 -5.11 -7.19
C GLY A 833 -18.31 -3.84 -6.79
N ALA A 834 -19.11 -3.95 -5.73
CA ALA A 834 -19.93 -2.86 -5.22
C ALA A 834 -19.07 -1.70 -4.66
N PRO A 835 -19.52 -0.43 -4.78
CA PRO A 835 -20.78 0.01 -5.39
C PRO A 835 -20.79 0.17 -6.92
N LEU A 836 -19.70 -0.15 -7.63
CA LEU A 836 -19.58 0.06 -9.08
C LEU A 836 -20.31 -1.01 -9.90
N HIS A 837 -20.17 -2.28 -9.51
CA HIS A 837 -20.69 -3.43 -10.24
C HIS A 837 -21.51 -4.33 -9.33
N ASN A 838 -22.53 -4.97 -9.89
CA ASN A 838 -23.34 -5.96 -9.20
C ASN A 838 -22.61 -7.31 -9.14
N GLY A 839 -21.88 -7.52 -8.05
CA GLY A 839 -21.02 -8.68 -7.85
C GLY A 839 -19.62 -8.53 -8.44
N THR A 840 -18.82 -9.56 -8.20
CA THR A 840 -17.42 -9.73 -8.58
C THR A 840 -17.26 -10.94 -9.50
N ALA A 841 -16.05 -11.21 -9.98
CA ALA A 841 -15.80 -12.36 -10.85
C ALA A 841 -16.28 -13.69 -10.25
N ILE A 842 -16.01 -13.92 -8.95
CA ILE A 842 -16.45 -15.15 -8.28
C ILE A 842 -17.97 -15.30 -8.24
N ASP A 843 -18.71 -14.20 -8.08
CA ASP A 843 -20.17 -14.21 -7.99
C ASP A 843 -20.79 -14.66 -9.33
N VAL A 844 -20.27 -14.13 -10.45
CA VAL A 844 -20.71 -14.49 -11.80
C VAL A 844 -20.39 -15.95 -12.12
N LEU A 845 -19.18 -16.40 -11.78
CA LEU A 845 -18.75 -17.78 -12.02
C LEU A 845 -19.60 -18.79 -11.23
N LEU A 846 -19.86 -18.52 -9.94
CA LEU A 846 -20.71 -19.39 -9.12
C LEU A 846 -22.15 -19.46 -9.65
N ASN A 847 -22.70 -18.34 -10.12
CA ASN A 847 -24.05 -18.31 -10.71
C ASN A 847 -24.16 -19.13 -11.99
N ALA A 848 -23.10 -19.15 -12.81
CA ALA A 848 -23.03 -19.98 -14.02
C ALA A 848 -22.76 -21.48 -13.70
N GLY A 849 -22.54 -21.84 -12.44
CA GLY A 849 -22.21 -23.21 -12.04
C GLY A 849 -20.75 -23.61 -12.30
N VAL A 850 -19.86 -22.63 -12.51
CA VAL A 850 -18.42 -22.88 -12.66
C VAL A 850 -17.84 -23.30 -11.31
N ARG A 851 -16.96 -24.30 -11.33
CA ARG A 851 -16.19 -24.71 -10.15
C ARG A 851 -15.06 -23.70 -9.91
N VAL A 852 -15.05 -23.06 -8.74
CA VAL A 852 -14.11 -21.97 -8.41
C VAL A 852 -13.25 -22.30 -7.18
N ALA A 853 -11.99 -21.88 -7.20
CA ALA A 853 -11.11 -21.81 -6.03
C ALA A 853 -10.39 -20.45 -6.01
N ILE A 854 -9.77 -20.12 -4.87
CA ILE A 854 -9.02 -18.88 -4.67
C ILE A 854 -7.55 -19.24 -4.52
N GLY A 855 -6.73 -18.77 -5.46
CA GLY A 855 -5.28 -18.94 -5.45
C GLY A 855 -4.56 -17.74 -4.86
N VAL A 856 -3.24 -17.77 -5.03
CA VAL A 856 -2.28 -16.78 -4.54
C VAL A 856 -1.55 -16.22 -5.75
N ASP A 857 -1.54 -14.90 -5.94
CA ASP A 857 -0.74 -14.25 -6.98
C ASP A 857 0.65 -13.92 -6.43
N GLU A 858 0.70 -13.28 -5.26
CA GLU A 858 1.95 -12.97 -4.56
C GLU A 858 2.12 -13.78 -3.27
N ILE A 859 3.35 -14.22 -2.98
CA ILE A 859 3.65 -15.13 -1.86
C ILE A 859 3.17 -14.59 -0.50
N TRP A 860 3.19 -13.27 -0.29
CA TRP A 860 2.75 -12.69 0.97
C TRP A 860 1.24 -12.85 1.20
N GLU A 861 0.42 -12.95 0.14
CA GLU A 861 -1.05 -13.14 0.24
C GLU A 861 -1.43 -14.50 0.82
N THR A 862 -0.48 -15.44 0.90
CA THR A 862 -0.73 -16.80 1.44
C THR A 862 -1.34 -16.75 2.84
N ARG A 863 -0.88 -15.85 3.72
CA ARG A 863 -1.41 -15.69 5.08
C ARG A 863 -2.83 -15.12 5.13
N ASP A 864 -3.27 -14.49 4.04
CA ASP A 864 -4.58 -13.87 3.89
C ASP A 864 -5.61 -14.81 3.25
N LEU A 865 -5.29 -16.07 2.91
CA LEU A 865 -6.23 -16.98 2.23
C LEU A 865 -7.56 -17.16 2.98
N GLY A 866 -7.51 -17.33 4.31
CA GLY A 866 -8.73 -17.41 5.13
C GLY A 866 -9.56 -16.12 5.07
N LEU A 867 -8.90 -14.96 5.15
CA LEU A 867 -9.55 -13.66 5.04
C LEU A 867 -10.14 -13.43 3.65
N THR A 868 -9.44 -13.87 2.60
CA THR A 868 -9.88 -13.76 1.21
C THR A 868 -11.14 -14.61 0.96
N ALA A 869 -11.18 -15.85 1.47
CA ALA A 869 -12.39 -16.66 1.50
C ALA A 869 -13.52 -16.00 2.33
N GLY A 870 -13.18 -15.32 3.42
CA GLY A 870 -14.12 -14.52 4.22
C GLY A 870 -14.74 -13.36 3.43
N ILE A 871 -13.95 -12.64 2.62
CA ILE A 871 -14.45 -11.58 1.72
C ILE A 871 -15.44 -12.17 0.71
N ALA A 872 -15.09 -13.28 0.05
CA ALA A 872 -15.99 -13.96 -0.89
C ALA A 872 -17.31 -14.36 -0.20
N LEU A 873 -17.24 -14.94 1.01
CA LEU A 873 -18.41 -15.33 1.79
C LEU A 873 -19.31 -14.13 2.12
N ARG A 874 -18.75 -13.05 2.68
CA ARG A 874 -19.51 -11.87 3.14
C ARG A 874 -20.16 -11.11 1.97
N ASN A 875 -19.52 -11.10 0.80
CA ASN A 875 -20.05 -10.43 -0.39
C ASN A 875 -20.94 -11.33 -1.26
N SER A 876 -21.07 -12.61 -0.92
CA SER A 876 -21.85 -13.59 -1.70
C SER A 876 -23.38 -13.42 -1.60
N GLU A 877 -23.90 -12.53 -0.74
CA GLU A 877 -25.35 -12.37 -0.50
C GLU A 877 -26.06 -13.71 -0.17
N GLY A 878 -25.35 -14.61 0.52
CA GLY A 878 -25.84 -15.94 0.91
C GLY A 878 -25.66 -17.03 -0.14
N ARG A 879 -25.03 -16.75 -1.29
CA ARG A 879 -24.70 -17.75 -2.31
C ARG A 879 -23.64 -18.75 -1.85
N LEU A 880 -22.77 -18.37 -0.91
CA LEU A 880 -21.81 -19.25 -0.27
C LEU A 880 -22.20 -19.53 1.17
N THR A 881 -22.16 -20.81 1.55
CA THR A 881 -22.09 -21.22 2.96
C THR A 881 -20.67 -21.08 3.49
N GLU A 882 -20.51 -21.06 4.82
CA GLU A 882 -19.18 -21.03 5.45
C GLU A 882 -18.30 -22.22 5.03
N GLN A 883 -18.89 -23.42 4.90
CA GLN A 883 -18.17 -24.59 4.42
C GLN A 883 -17.72 -24.43 2.97
N GLN A 884 -18.57 -23.91 2.09
CA GLN A 884 -18.19 -23.66 0.70
C GLN A 884 -17.07 -22.63 0.59
N ALA A 885 -17.09 -21.58 1.42
CA ALA A 885 -16.01 -20.59 1.45
C ALA A 885 -14.67 -21.20 1.89
N LEU A 886 -14.67 -22.06 2.92
CA LEU A 886 -13.46 -22.83 3.29
C LEU A 886 -13.01 -23.76 2.17
N ASP A 887 -13.94 -24.40 1.46
CA ASP A 887 -13.63 -25.30 0.35
C ASP A 887 -12.92 -24.57 -0.81
N LEU A 888 -13.22 -23.26 -1.05
CA LEU A 888 -12.56 -22.43 -2.07
C LEU A 888 -11.03 -22.34 -1.90
N VAL A 889 -10.53 -22.45 -0.66
CA VAL A 889 -9.11 -22.33 -0.28
C VAL A 889 -8.56 -23.64 0.30
N SER A 890 -9.24 -24.76 0.08
CA SER A 890 -8.81 -26.07 0.58
C SER A 890 -9.22 -27.22 -0.34
N LYS A 891 -10.41 -27.78 -0.14
CA LYS A 891 -10.91 -28.99 -0.79
C LYS A 891 -10.99 -28.87 -2.31
N ASN A 892 -11.32 -27.71 -2.86
CA ASN A 892 -11.55 -27.56 -4.30
C ASN A 892 -10.31 -27.90 -5.13
N PHE A 893 -9.10 -27.66 -4.63
CA PHE A 893 -7.86 -28.02 -5.34
C PHE A 893 -7.72 -29.53 -5.57
N TYR A 894 -8.18 -30.35 -4.64
CA TYR A 894 -8.13 -31.80 -4.80
C TYR A 894 -9.06 -32.27 -5.93
N ASP A 895 -10.27 -31.71 -6.00
CA ASP A 895 -11.21 -31.96 -7.09
C ASP A 895 -10.65 -31.47 -8.45
N PHE A 896 -10.08 -30.26 -8.47
CA PHE A 896 -9.61 -29.62 -9.71
C PHE A 896 -8.42 -30.35 -10.32
N LEU A 897 -7.56 -30.92 -9.47
CA LEU A 897 -6.37 -31.65 -9.92
C LEU A 897 -6.64 -33.17 -10.03
N GLY A 898 -7.74 -33.66 -9.46
CA GLY A 898 -8.08 -35.07 -9.34
C GLY A 898 -7.13 -35.84 -8.42
N MET A 899 -6.79 -35.21 -7.29
CA MET A 899 -6.00 -35.80 -6.22
C MET A 899 -6.92 -36.43 -5.16
N GLU A 900 -6.40 -37.42 -4.43
CA GLU A 900 -7.12 -38.02 -3.32
C GLU A 900 -7.16 -37.10 -2.10
N MET A 901 -8.35 -36.94 -1.53
CA MET A 901 -8.54 -36.20 -0.28
C MET A 901 -8.02 -37.01 0.91
N PRO A 902 -7.29 -36.39 1.85
CA PRO A 902 -6.87 -37.07 3.07
C PRO A 902 -8.05 -37.45 3.98
N ASP A 903 -7.86 -38.54 4.73
CA ASP A 903 -8.81 -39.04 5.73
C ASP A 903 -9.28 -37.94 6.67
N ALA A 904 -10.58 -37.90 6.98
CA ALA A 904 -11.14 -36.92 7.90
C ALA A 904 -10.45 -37.00 9.29
N GLY A 905 -9.96 -35.87 9.78
CA GLY A 905 -9.30 -35.76 11.09
C GLY A 905 -7.85 -36.26 11.13
N SER A 906 -7.27 -36.67 9.99
CA SER A 906 -5.82 -36.92 9.87
C SER A 906 -4.99 -35.65 9.82
N GLU A 907 -5.62 -34.56 9.40
CA GLU A 907 -5.08 -33.21 9.31
C GLU A 907 -6.18 -32.20 9.62
N PHE A 908 -5.84 -31.13 10.33
CA PHE A 908 -6.80 -30.12 10.77
C PHE A 908 -6.09 -28.87 11.32
N VAL A 909 -6.85 -27.79 11.41
CA VAL A 909 -6.45 -26.56 12.09
C VAL A 909 -7.53 -26.20 13.12
N VAL A 910 -7.09 -25.82 14.31
CA VAL A 910 -7.94 -25.30 15.38
C VAL A 910 -7.71 -23.80 15.47
N TYR A 911 -8.79 -23.03 15.42
CA TYR A 911 -8.78 -21.58 15.58
C TYR A 911 -9.57 -21.14 16.81
N GLU A 912 -9.16 -20.02 17.41
CA GLU A 912 -10.02 -19.17 18.24
C GLU A 912 -10.69 -18.15 17.31
N GLY A 913 -12.03 -18.14 17.28
CA GLY A 913 -12.79 -17.37 16.29
C GLY A 913 -12.79 -18.02 14.90
N SER A 914 -13.58 -17.45 13.98
CA SER A 914 -13.66 -17.96 12.60
C SER A 914 -12.39 -17.59 11.83
N PRO A 915 -11.79 -18.52 11.06
CA PRO A 915 -10.69 -18.20 10.14
C PRO A 915 -11.12 -17.33 8.95
N LEU A 916 -12.42 -17.10 8.79
CA LEU A 916 -13.02 -16.27 7.74
C LEU A 916 -13.38 -14.86 8.24
N GLU A 917 -12.84 -14.42 9.36
CA GLU A 917 -13.08 -13.11 9.97
C GLU A 917 -11.78 -12.48 10.48
N ILE A 918 -11.78 -11.14 10.56
CA ILE A 918 -10.72 -10.43 11.30
C ILE A 918 -10.74 -10.89 12.76
N GLY A 919 -9.57 -11.24 13.29
CA GLY A 919 -9.40 -11.70 14.67
C GLY A 919 -9.43 -13.22 14.84
N GLY A 920 -9.71 -14.01 13.79
CA GLY A 920 -9.45 -15.44 13.80
C GLY A 920 -7.98 -15.75 14.06
N ARG A 921 -7.68 -16.65 15.00
CA ARG A 921 -6.30 -16.98 15.41
C ARG A 921 -6.08 -18.49 15.40
N VAL A 922 -5.03 -18.94 14.72
CA VAL A 922 -4.59 -20.33 14.83
C VAL A 922 -4.20 -20.60 16.29
N VAL A 923 -4.74 -21.67 16.85
CA VAL A 923 -4.38 -22.18 18.18
C VAL A 923 -3.60 -23.48 18.04
N ALA A 924 -3.96 -24.33 17.08
CA ALA A 924 -3.21 -25.55 16.84
C ALA A 924 -3.32 -26.05 15.40
N ILE A 925 -2.30 -26.79 14.97
CA ILE A 925 -2.21 -27.40 13.65
C ILE A 925 -1.79 -28.86 13.77
N ALA A 926 -2.45 -29.73 13.02
CA ALA A 926 -1.94 -31.04 12.67
C ALA A 926 -1.92 -31.16 11.14
N ASP A 927 -0.74 -31.31 10.56
CA ASP A 927 -0.49 -31.34 9.12
C ASP A 927 -0.37 -32.76 8.53
N GLY A 928 -0.68 -33.78 9.34
CA GLY A 928 -0.52 -35.19 8.97
C GLY A 928 0.85 -35.80 9.31
N SER A 929 1.78 -35.03 9.90
CA SER A 929 3.09 -35.54 10.34
C SER A 929 3.05 -36.43 11.60
N GLY A 930 1.88 -36.55 12.25
CA GLY A 930 1.68 -37.35 13.47
C GLY A 930 1.93 -36.59 14.78
N LYS A 931 2.03 -35.25 14.71
CA LYS A 931 2.11 -34.34 15.86
C LYS A 931 1.06 -33.24 15.73
N THR A 932 0.81 -32.54 16.83
CA THR A 932 -0.02 -31.34 16.87
C THR A 932 0.79 -30.20 17.45
N ASP A 933 1.04 -29.17 16.65
CA ASP A 933 1.67 -27.94 17.09
C ASP A 933 0.61 -27.04 17.74
N VAL A 934 0.87 -26.56 18.95
CA VAL A 934 -0.03 -25.71 19.73
C VAL A 934 0.69 -24.40 20.02
N TRP A 935 0.04 -23.28 19.70
CA TRP A 935 0.52 -21.94 20.03
C TRP A 935 0.13 -21.61 21.47
N VAL A 936 1.11 -21.26 22.29
CA VAL A 936 0.94 -20.92 23.72
C VAL A 936 1.16 -19.47 24.03
#